data_AF-A0A182TAL1-F1
#
_entry.id   AF-A0A182TAL1-F1
#
_cell.length_a   1.000
_cell.length_b   1.000
_cell.length_c   1.000
_cell.angle_alpha   90.00
_cell.angle_beta   90.00
_cell.angle_gamma   90.00
#
_symmetry.space_group_name_H-M   'P 1'
#
loop_
_entity.id
_entity.type
_entity.pdbx_description
1 polymer ?
#
loop_
_entity_poly.entity_id
_entity_poly.type
_entity_poly.pdbx_seq_one_letter_code
_entity_poly.pdbx_strand_id
1 'polypeptide(L)'
;MKGCLSSVELFVYCYGSSNNGICTVTYESQGNARPAMCIDCQGDEECIRGDENNLPTTTYFHGSCVSFLDANGMVVRGNVVDYPEYQGSSQYAECFSDVCNGGLFPDDRLLCYQCSGEQCARLPLEPAIKPEPCLRYDKANAKCYTWYDSLSNAQRGCVLDDSVCETDGVLCQDCADSGCNVLGYDDFDDTRVCVQCSSNRACDENPAEEICTGDGGCYKFFLSELLVTAKGCVSELKESMVWYDECASSDSDRCERCYGDYCNRNRCYVCNSLMGVGGSCIEPSVGSTESSTCTESDECVAFIDDDGHTVRGCRDSFEPEQLLDCSETSQTCVRCTGEYCNGGPLPRDRIKCYQCARTPDCLNPPKSSELYCDIYREGEDSCYTLFQDETTVERGCTLQRSEPCEQPCQQCNTTGCNNQPAFVQNSLSCAQCSDDDCPPINEPADPALVKPCPDEILFGRIDQCYSYFYPNGTIVKGCFGELAKSDVDLASQCSDPSDVTCKLCTGDGCNARSVTCFVCDTDTFPGCADNLSESGHSLYVEACGTGQCVSVLQGTVTRKGCSEDYKVLCESDGSDVTCETFDGSISNRAVYPADRLQCFQCQGSSCDVIESTTRSASACQQYNPTDECYTYVSDSGETFRGCVSDLQASNPCIEQSDLCVRCNSELACNNQPAIRSNELICAQCTRAVECEAMEQRFEKCTQPVLLGRPDSCYVQAFAGEILARGCLSDAPLSLRDKCAENGAPNSECSLCLCDRCNGPSVQCVSCEDETGCGGILGAEAKLAACETSSCVSFVKHLTNGSLLIVKGCSELYERETCGKGQPGEESYQLCHSPGCNDVLFPVDRLKCYQCEDAACSDPCLEPTICEPYSEGDKCYSFLDRQQKGCLGQLENATEECTEGRCSVCDVSDGCNEEPRALECFVCSSKNDPSCVDPTATVMSKKMCLVGGCITLIDDDGYTVRGCANEYDASPESCTGMDAATTTCNVCTEGDACNGALFPANRLRCYQCSGASCLDVSLQQVAVCQRYNANDACYMYATSPTDIRRGCLSDTTFQCSEECVTCTSANGCNDDPPIVPNALTCHHCDGADCAMQQTGKGSACPNVLLGRTDACYTFAEKYTVRRGCLSEQTACNPTNENCHICT
;
A
#
# COMPACT_ATOMS: atom_id res chain seq x y z
N MET A 1 -34.17 25.47 9.58
CA MET A 1 -35.31 25.92 8.74
C MET A 1 -35.66 24.79 7.78
N LYS A 2 -36.95 24.56 7.48
CA LYS A 2 -37.39 23.54 6.52
C LYS A 2 -37.36 24.09 5.09
N GLY A 3 -36.87 23.27 4.15
CA GLY A 3 -37.34 23.21 2.77
C GLY A 3 -36.52 23.95 1.72
N CYS A 4 -35.92 23.19 0.80
CA CYS A 4 -35.28 23.64 -0.42
C CYS A 4 -36.19 24.52 -1.29
N LEU A 5 -35.54 25.34 -2.11
CA LEU A 5 -36.14 26.16 -3.17
C LEU A 5 -37.00 25.32 -4.13
N SER A 6 -38.32 25.36 -3.94
CA SER A 6 -39.26 25.01 -5.01
C SER A 6 -40.40 26.03 -5.13
N SER A 7 -40.22 27.24 -4.60
CA SER A 7 -41.05 28.39 -4.98
C SER A 7 -40.21 29.65 -5.15
N VAL A 8 -40.47 30.38 -6.24
CA VAL A 8 -39.81 31.66 -6.59
C VAL A 8 -39.94 32.69 -5.46
N GLU A 9 -40.98 32.58 -4.63
CA GLU A 9 -41.22 33.49 -3.51
C GLU A 9 -40.23 33.30 -2.34
N LEU A 10 -39.71 32.08 -2.14
CA LEU A 10 -38.74 31.78 -1.07
C LEU A 10 -37.30 32.23 -1.40
N PHE A 11 -36.94 32.26 -2.69
CA PHE A 11 -35.64 32.74 -3.17
C PHE A 11 -35.43 34.25 -2.92
N VAL A 12 -36.46 35.04 -3.20
CA VAL A 12 -36.41 36.52 -3.08
C VAL A 12 -36.22 36.97 -1.63
N TYR A 13 -36.68 36.18 -0.66
CA TYR A 13 -36.56 36.50 0.77
C TYR A 13 -35.16 36.31 1.35
N CYS A 14 -34.35 35.39 0.82
CA CYS A 14 -32.99 35.14 1.33
C CYS A 14 -31.92 36.03 0.69
N TYR A 15 -32.15 36.55 -0.52
CA TYR A 15 -31.16 37.34 -1.28
C TYR A 15 -31.51 38.82 -1.44
N GLY A 16 -32.64 39.29 -0.87
CA GLY A 16 -32.94 40.71 -0.75
C GLY A 16 -31.98 41.39 0.24
N SER A 17 -31.44 42.56 -0.14
CA SER A 17 -30.33 43.31 0.50
C SER A 17 -30.58 43.86 1.92
N SER A 18 -31.41 43.19 2.71
CA SER A 18 -31.73 43.55 4.09
C SER A 18 -31.93 42.30 4.94
N ASN A 19 -30.87 41.53 5.25
CA ASN A 19 -30.70 40.78 6.52
C ASN A 19 -29.42 39.92 6.53
N ASN A 20 -28.27 40.52 6.86
CA ASN A 20 -27.01 39.79 7.13
C ASN A 20 -27.01 39.12 8.52
N GLY A 21 -27.86 38.11 8.74
CA GLY A 21 -27.70 37.30 9.97
C GLY A 21 -28.79 36.33 10.37
N ILE A 22 -29.79 36.02 9.53
CA ILE A 22 -30.86 35.05 9.90
C ILE A 22 -30.96 33.87 8.92
N CYS A 23 -30.43 33.97 7.70
CA CYS A 23 -30.40 32.86 6.75
C CYS A 23 -28.96 32.58 6.30
N THR A 24 -28.47 31.38 6.55
CA THR A 24 -27.27 30.81 5.92
C THR A 24 -27.72 29.87 4.80
N VAL A 25 -27.24 30.10 3.58
CA VAL A 25 -27.42 29.19 2.45
C VAL A 25 -26.25 28.20 2.50
N THR A 26 -26.54 26.91 2.59
CA THR A 26 -25.55 25.84 2.59
C THR A 26 -25.57 25.12 1.23
N TYR A 27 -24.40 24.70 0.76
CA TYR A 27 -24.25 23.90 -0.46
C TYR A 27 -24.32 22.39 -0.20
N GLU A 28 -24.37 21.99 1.08
CA GLU A 28 -24.47 20.58 1.50
C GLU A 28 -25.91 20.19 1.85
N SER A 29 -26.30 19.00 1.38
CA SER A 29 -27.65 18.45 1.42
C SER A 29 -28.05 17.94 2.82
N GLN A 30 -29.25 18.32 3.27
CA GLN A 30 -30.01 17.63 4.32
C GLN A 30 -31.44 17.29 3.87
N GLY A 31 -31.58 16.45 2.83
CA GLY A 31 -32.80 15.65 2.56
C GLY A 31 -33.67 16.01 1.33
N ASN A 32 -34.51 15.02 0.96
CA ASN A 32 -35.25 14.72 -0.29
C ASN A 32 -35.87 15.86 -1.14
N ALA A 33 -35.51 15.92 -2.44
CA ALA A 33 -36.14 16.73 -3.52
C ALA A 33 -36.74 15.85 -4.66
N ARG A 34 -37.55 16.44 -5.57
CA ARG A 34 -38.17 15.73 -6.71
C ARG A 34 -37.15 15.55 -7.86
N PRO A 35 -37.07 14.37 -8.51
CA PRO A 35 -36.16 14.15 -9.63
C PRO A 35 -36.56 14.87 -10.93
N ALA A 36 -35.56 15.25 -11.75
CA ALA A 36 -35.70 15.81 -13.10
C ALA A 36 -34.92 14.97 -14.14
N MET A 37 -35.51 14.72 -15.31
CA MET A 37 -34.86 13.96 -16.40
C MET A 37 -34.30 14.91 -17.46
N CYS A 38 -32.99 14.90 -17.71
CA CYS A 38 -32.29 15.85 -18.58
C CYS A 38 -31.57 15.12 -19.73
N ILE A 39 -31.43 15.77 -20.90
CA ILE A 39 -30.47 15.32 -21.93
C ILE A 39 -29.06 15.58 -21.39
N ASP A 40 -28.20 14.56 -21.46
CA ASP A 40 -26.81 14.63 -20.98
C ASP A 40 -25.86 14.33 -22.14
N CYS A 41 -25.10 15.33 -22.59
CA CYS A 41 -24.18 15.20 -23.70
C CYS A 41 -23.18 16.37 -23.73
N GLN A 42 -22.05 16.16 -24.40
CA GLN A 42 -21.03 17.20 -24.57
C GLN A 42 -20.34 17.07 -25.93
N GLY A 43 -20.22 18.20 -26.64
CA GLY A 43 -19.14 18.42 -27.60
C GLY A 43 -19.26 17.75 -28.98
N ASP A 44 -20.37 17.09 -29.32
CA ASP A 44 -20.59 16.50 -30.64
C ASP A 44 -21.75 17.16 -31.43
N GLU A 45 -21.85 16.79 -32.71
CA GLU A 45 -22.84 17.33 -33.64
C GLU A 45 -24.29 17.04 -33.20
N GLU A 46 -24.53 15.84 -32.66
CA GLU A 46 -25.85 15.44 -32.16
C GLU A 46 -26.22 16.25 -30.91
N CYS A 47 -25.29 16.49 -29.99
CA CYS A 47 -25.49 17.31 -28.81
C CYS A 47 -25.82 18.77 -29.14
N ILE A 48 -25.21 19.31 -30.19
CA ILE A 48 -25.54 20.66 -30.68
C ILE A 48 -27.00 20.73 -31.16
N ARG A 49 -27.46 19.71 -31.91
CA ARG A 49 -28.84 19.62 -32.40
C ARG A 49 -29.85 19.35 -31.29
N GLY A 50 -29.43 18.64 -30.24
CA GLY A 50 -30.26 18.35 -29.06
C GLY A 50 -31.52 17.55 -29.40
N ASP A 51 -31.42 16.57 -30.30
CA ASP A 51 -32.54 15.70 -30.67
C ASP A 51 -32.78 14.66 -29.57
N GLU A 52 -33.95 14.74 -28.92
CA GLU A 52 -34.36 13.86 -27.82
C GLU A 52 -34.42 12.36 -28.21
N ASN A 53 -34.50 12.04 -29.50
CA ASN A 53 -34.58 10.65 -29.97
C ASN A 53 -33.19 10.02 -30.20
N ASN A 54 -32.14 10.85 -30.30
CA ASN A 54 -30.79 10.39 -30.65
C ASN A 54 -29.81 10.47 -29.48
N LEU A 55 -30.14 11.19 -28.41
CA LEU A 55 -29.24 11.46 -27.27
C LEU A 55 -29.70 10.78 -25.97
N PRO A 56 -28.76 10.39 -25.09
CA PRO A 56 -29.09 9.80 -23.81
C PRO A 56 -29.73 10.80 -22.84
N THR A 57 -30.61 10.29 -21.98
CA THR A 57 -31.27 11.07 -20.92
C THR A 57 -30.98 10.47 -19.55
N THR A 58 -30.68 11.33 -18.58
CA THR A 58 -30.31 10.95 -17.21
C THR A 58 -31.31 11.55 -16.21
N THR A 59 -31.74 10.75 -15.23
CA THR A 59 -32.65 11.22 -14.16
C THR A 59 -31.86 11.59 -12.91
N TYR A 60 -31.96 12.84 -12.48
CA TYR A 60 -31.24 13.39 -11.32
C TYR A 60 -32.21 13.66 -10.17
N PHE A 61 -31.84 13.28 -8.95
CA PHE A 61 -32.70 13.46 -7.76
C PHE A 61 -32.80 14.91 -7.27
N HIS A 62 -31.85 15.76 -7.66
CA HIS A 62 -31.74 17.17 -7.31
C HIS A 62 -31.32 18.00 -8.54
N GLY A 63 -31.60 19.31 -8.55
CA GLY A 63 -31.17 20.24 -9.63
C GLY A 63 -32.19 20.52 -10.74
N SER A 64 -31.73 21.13 -11.83
CA SER A 64 -32.48 21.57 -13.01
C SER A 64 -31.71 21.24 -14.29
N CYS A 65 -32.39 21.10 -15.42
CA CYS A 65 -31.74 20.78 -16.69
C CYS A 65 -31.14 22.04 -17.30
N VAL A 66 -29.92 21.91 -17.82
CA VAL A 66 -29.15 23.02 -18.37
C VAL A 66 -28.65 22.72 -19.79
N SER A 67 -28.53 23.77 -20.60
CA SER A 67 -27.74 23.81 -21.82
C SER A 67 -26.87 25.06 -21.78
N PHE A 68 -25.58 24.89 -21.98
CA PHE A 68 -24.65 26.01 -21.97
C PHE A 68 -23.49 25.75 -22.91
N LEU A 69 -22.70 26.79 -23.15
CA LEU A 69 -21.43 26.64 -23.85
C LEU A 69 -20.29 26.48 -22.85
N ASP A 70 -19.44 25.49 -23.08
CA ASP A 70 -18.19 25.35 -22.35
C ASP A 70 -17.19 26.47 -22.73
N ALA A 71 -16.01 26.44 -22.10
CA ALA A 71 -14.96 27.43 -22.33
C ALA A 71 -14.46 27.48 -23.80
N ASN A 72 -14.72 26.43 -24.58
CA ASN A 72 -14.32 26.31 -25.98
C ASN A 72 -15.46 26.64 -26.97
N GLY A 73 -16.62 27.10 -26.47
CA GLY A 73 -17.78 27.42 -27.31
C GLY A 73 -18.54 26.20 -27.82
N MET A 74 -18.33 25.03 -27.20
CA MET A 74 -19.04 23.78 -27.51
C MET A 74 -20.27 23.61 -26.61
N VAL A 75 -21.30 22.92 -27.12
CA VAL A 75 -22.55 22.72 -26.36
C VAL A 75 -22.37 21.60 -25.33
N VAL A 76 -22.77 21.90 -24.09
CA VAL A 76 -22.92 20.94 -22.99
C VAL A 76 -24.36 20.95 -22.52
N ARG A 77 -24.92 19.76 -22.29
CA ARG A 77 -26.26 19.55 -21.73
C ARG A 77 -26.15 18.62 -20.54
N GLY A 78 -26.88 18.90 -19.46
CA GLY A 78 -26.86 18.07 -18.25
C GLY A 78 -27.70 18.66 -17.13
N ASN A 79 -27.32 18.38 -15.87
CA ASN A 79 -27.97 18.93 -14.68
C ASN A 79 -27.11 20.03 -14.02
N VAL A 80 -27.75 21.06 -13.48
CA VAL A 80 -27.07 22.18 -12.80
C VAL A 80 -26.18 21.75 -11.62
N VAL A 81 -26.48 20.62 -10.98
CA VAL A 81 -25.70 20.09 -9.85
C VAL A 81 -24.30 19.66 -10.29
N ASP A 82 -24.16 19.18 -11.52
CA ASP A 82 -22.88 18.75 -12.08
C ASP A 82 -22.09 19.93 -12.67
N TYR A 83 -22.75 21.07 -12.89
CA TYR A 83 -22.17 22.26 -13.52
C TYR A 83 -22.53 23.58 -12.78
N PRO A 84 -22.37 23.66 -11.45
CA PRO A 84 -22.83 24.80 -10.65
C PRO A 84 -22.12 26.12 -11.01
N GLU A 85 -20.90 26.06 -11.53
CA GLU A 85 -20.06 27.20 -11.89
C GLU A 85 -20.53 27.95 -13.15
N TYR A 86 -21.36 27.32 -13.99
CA TYR A 86 -21.84 27.92 -15.24
C TYR A 86 -23.17 28.68 -15.07
N GLN A 87 -23.76 28.62 -13.88
CA GLN A 87 -25.02 29.28 -13.56
C GLN A 87 -24.87 30.81 -13.62
N GLY A 88 -25.43 31.43 -14.66
CA GLY A 88 -25.34 32.88 -14.91
C GLY A 88 -24.36 33.32 -16.00
N SER A 89 -23.81 32.39 -16.79
CA SER A 89 -23.03 32.73 -17.98
C SER A 89 -23.91 33.36 -19.08
N SER A 90 -23.31 34.06 -20.03
CA SER A 90 -24.03 34.79 -21.09
C SER A 90 -24.76 33.90 -22.10
N GLN A 91 -24.38 32.61 -22.17
CA GLN A 91 -24.96 31.60 -23.06
C GLN A 91 -25.29 30.33 -22.27
N TYR A 92 -26.28 30.50 -21.40
CA TYR A 92 -26.79 29.48 -20.49
C TYR A 92 -28.31 29.49 -20.53
N ALA A 93 -28.91 28.32 -20.69
CA ALA A 93 -30.33 28.09 -20.62
C ALA A 93 -30.61 27.04 -19.55
N GLU A 94 -31.45 27.39 -18.58
CA GLU A 94 -31.88 26.49 -17.51
C GLU A 94 -33.38 26.34 -17.55
N CYS A 95 -33.84 25.11 -17.36
CA CYS A 95 -35.24 24.78 -17.38
C CYS A 95 -35.55 23.60 -16.44
N PHE A 96 -36.82 23.46 -16.07
CA PHE A 96 -37.24 22.66 -14.90
C PHE A 96 -38.24 21.56 -15.24
N SER A 97 -38.43 21.24 -16.52
CA SER A 97 -39.28 20.13 -16.97
C SER A 97 -38.44 19.06 -17.66
N ASP A 98 -38.94 17.82 -17.72
CA ASP A 98 -38.18 16.73 -18.32
C ASP A 98 -37.80 17.03 -19.78
N VAL A 99 -36.53 16.77 -20.13
CA VAL A 99 -35.94 16.88 -21.49
C VAL A 99 -36.06 18.30 -22.08
N CYS A 100 -36.27 19.32 -21.24
CA CYS A 100 -36.49 20.69 -21.71
C CYS A 100 -35.26 21.35 -22.31
N ASN A 101 -34.08 20.77 -22.08
CA ASN A 101 -32.81 21.24 -22.58
C ASN A 101 -32.49 20.64 -23.96
N GLY A 102 -33.45 20.52 -24.88
CA GLY A 102 -33.30 20.01 -26.26
C GLY A 102 -33.40 21.09 -27.36
N GLY A 103 -33.14 20.73 -28.63
CA GLY A 103 -33.16 21.62 -29.80
C GLY A 103 -31.83 22.36 -30.10
N LEU A 104 -31.69 22.97 -31.29
CA LEU A 104 -30.45 23.62 -31.73
C LEU A 104 -30.03 24.74 -30.76
N PHE A 105 -28.81 24.67 -30.21
CA PHE A 105 -28.34 25.66 -29.23
C PHE A 105 -26.93 26.19 -29.55
N PRO A 106 -26.70 27.52 -29.49
CA PRO A 106 -27.70 28.59 -29.56
C PRO A 106 -28.46 28.59 -30.89
N ASP A 107 -29.66 29.17 -30.94
CA ASP A 107 -30.54 29.14 -32.12
C ASP A 107 -29.98 29.83 -33.39
N ASP A 108 -28.96 30.69 -33.26
CA ASP A 108 -28.37 31.49 -34.34
C ASP A 108 -26.99 31.00 -34.82
N ARG A 109 -26.68 29.72 -34.60
CA ARG A 109 -25.44 29.07 -35.03
C ARG A 109 -25.29 29.02 -36.57
N LEU A 110 -24.07 29.27 -37.07
CA LEU A 110 -23.73 29.33 -38.51
C LEU A 110 -23.79 27.94 -39.18
N LEU A 111 -24.20 27.88 -40.45
CA LEU A 111 -24.29 26.65 -41.26
C LEU A 111 -23.40 26.75 -42.52
N CYS A 112 -22.46 25.83 -42.72
CA CYS A 112 -21.52 25.84 -43.86
C CYS A 112 -21.55 24.54 -44.66
N TYR A 113 -21.14 24.58 -45.94
CA TYR A 113 -20.82 23.35 -46.68
C TYR A 113 -19.46 22.83 -46.20
N GLN A 114 -19.44 21.57 -45.77
CA GLN A 114 -18.26 20.92 -45.18
C GLN A 114 -17.90 19.67 -46.02
N CYS A 115 -16.81 19.71 -46.81
CA CYS A 115 -16.37 18.63 -47.71
C CYS A 115 -14.89 18.71 -48.12
N SER A 116 -14.34 17.64 -48.70
CA SER A 116 -12.98 17.59 -49.29
C SER A 116 -12.91 16.77 -50.59
N GLY A 117 -11.88 17.01 -51.41
CA GLY A 117 -11.57 16.23 -52.61
C GLY A 117 -12.20 16.74 -53.92
N GLU A 118 -12.16 15.89 -54.96
CA GLU A 118 -12.55 16.25 -56.33
C GLU A 118 -14.03 16.69 -56.44
N GLN A 119 -14.92 16.11 -55.63
CA GLN A 119 -16.35 16.48 -55.60
C GLN A 119 -16.57 17.88 -55.01
N CYS A 120 -15.72 18.27 -54.05
CA CYS A 120 -15.78 19.57 -53.38
C CYS A 120 -15.22 20.70 -54.28
N ALA A 121 -14.25 20.36 -55.14
CA ALA A 121 -13.69 21.24 -56.18
C ALA A 121 -14.69 21.59 -57.30
N ARG A 122 -15.82 20.87 -57.40
CA ARG A 122 -16.84 21.04 -58.47
C ARG A 122 -18.10 21.81 -58.05
N LEU A 123 -18.21 22.26 -56.80
CA LEU A 123 -19.32 23.12 -56.34
C LEU A 123 -19.33 24.45 -57.10
N PRO A 124 -20.50 25.00 -57.51
CA PRO A 124 -21.87 24.67 -57.06
C PRO A 124 -22.65 23.68 -57.96
N LEU A 125 -22.00 22.87 -58.79
CA LEU A 125 -22.69 22.04 -59.81
C LEU A 125 -23.32 20.73 -59.28
N GLU A 126 -23.16 20.41 -57.99
CA GLU A 126 -23.57 19.14 -57.36
C GLU A 126 -24.70 19.32 -56.31
N PRO A 127 -25.91 18.75 -56.49
CA PRO A 127 -27.08 19.02 -55.65
C PRO A 127 -27.23 18.15 -54.39
N ALA A 128 -26.28 17.27 -54.06
CA ALA A 128 -26.41 16.27 -52.98
C ALA A 128 -25.90 16.74 -51.60
N ILE A 129 -25.11 17.81 -51.53
CA ILE A 129 -24.48 18.29 -50.30
C ILE A 129 -25.32 19.44 -49.73
N LYS A 130 -25.59 19.45 -48.42
CA LYS A 130 -26.32 20.52 -47.71
C LYS A 130 -25.41 21.19 -46.66
N PRO A 131 -25.70 22.44 -46.26
CA PRO A 131 -24.97 23.08 -45.16
C PRO A 131 -25.31 22.47 -43.80
N GLU A 132 -24.29 22.20 -42.99
CA GLU A 132 -24.38 21.61 -41.63
C GLU A 132 -23.89 22.62 -40.57
N PRO A 133 -24.34 22.53 -39.30
CA PRO A 133 -24.01 23.51 -38.26
C PRO A 133 -22.53 23.43 -37.86
N CYS A 134 -21.90 24.57 -37.63
CA CYS A 134 -20.52 24.62 -37.12
C CYS A 134 -20.46 24.16 -35.65
N LEU A 135 -19.42 23.42 -35.28
CA LEU A 135 -19.23 22.81 -33.95
C LEU A 135 -19.00 23.87 -32.86
N ARG A 136 -18.21 24.90 -33.15
CA ARG A 136 -17.90 25.99 -32.23
C ARG A 136 -18.79 27.21 -32.48
N TYR A 137 -19.31 27.78 -31.40
CA TYR A 137 -20.10 29.00 -31.47
C TYR A 137 -19.27 30.24 -31.13
N ASP A 138 -19.01 31.04 -32.15
CA ASP A 138 -18.56 32.42 -32.00
C ASP A 138 -19.20 33.29 -33.10
N LYS A 139 -20.23 34.03 -32.71
CA LYS A 139 -21.02 34.85 -33.63
C LYS A 139 -20.21 35.94 -34.35
N ALA A 140 -19.10 36.40 -33.79
CA ALA A 140 -18.30 37.47 -34.39
C ALA A 140 -17.28 36.93 -35.40
N ASN A 141 -16.80 35.71 -35.19
CA ASN A 141 -15.68 35.13 -35.93
C ASN A 141 -16.04 33.91 -36.78
N ALA A 142 -17.27 33.38 -36.65
CA ALA A 142 -17.73 32.26 -37.46
C ALA A 142 -17.82 32.65 -38.94
N LYS A 143 -17.09 31.91 -39.77
CA LYS A 143 -17.07 32.05 -41.23
C LYS A 143 -17.01 30.68 -41.90
N CYS A 144 -17.46 30.60 -43.14
CA CYS A 144 -17.20 29.46 -44.01
C CYS A 144 -15.98 29.73 -44.89
N TYR A 145 -15.22 28.71 -45.28
CA TYR A 145 -14.02 28.86 -46.12
C TYR A 145 -13.99 27.97 -47.37
N THR A 146 -13.11 28.34 -48.31
CA THR A 146 -12.70 27.53 -49.47
C THR A 146 -11.18 27.57 -49.62
N TRP A 147 -10.56 26.40 -49.87
CA TRP A 147 -9.15 26.25 -50.21
C TRP A 147 -8.96 25.28 -51.38
N TYR A 148 -7.89 25.46 -52.14
CA TYR A 148 -7.40 24.51 -53.14
C TYR A 148 -5.95 24.11 -52.88
N ASP A 149 -5.73 22.80 -52.80
CA ASP A 149 -4.41 22.14 -52.80
C ASP A 149 -3.83 22.09 -54.22
N SER A 150 -4.70 21.79 -55.19
CA SER A 150 -4.38 21.78 -56.62
C SER A 150 -5.64 22.03 -57.44
N LEU A 151 -5.51 22.23 -58.76
CA LEU A 151 -6.63 22.42 -59.69
C LEU A 151 -7.78 21.39 -59.56
N SER A 152 -7.50 20.19 -59.04
CA SER A 152 -8.46 19.08 -58.90
C SER A 152 -8.84 18.72 -57.46
N ASN A 153 -8.30 19.43 -56.46
CA ASN A 153 -8.50 19.10 -55.05
C ASN A 153 -8.82 20.37 -54.24
N ALA A 154 -9.99 20.39 -53.61
CA ALA A 154 -10.46 21.51 -52.80
C ALA A 154 -11.03 21.05 -51.46
N GLN A 155 -10.95 21.92 -50.47
CA GLN A 155 -11.55 21.73 -49.14
C GLN A 155 -12.43 22.93 -48.77
N ARG A 156 -13.54 22.64 -48.10
CA ARG A 156 -14.55 23.61 -47.67
C ARG A 156 -15.01 23.25 -46.26
N GLY A 157 -15.17 24.24 -45.38
CA GLY A 157 -15.60 24.00 -44.01
C GLY A 157 -15.95 25.28 -43.25
N CYS A 158 -16.16 25.15 -41.93
CA CYS A 158 -16.26 26.26 -41.00
C CYS A 158 -14.86 26.63 -40.50
N VAL A 159 -14.50 27.91 -40.53
CA VAL A 159 -13.18 28.41 -40.11
C VAL A 159 -12.90 28.12 -38.64
N LEU A 160 -13.92 28.17 -37.78
CA LEU A 160 -13.74 27.95 -36.34
C LEU A 160 -13.57 26.49 -35.94
N ASP A 161 -13.97 25.57 -36.81
CA ASP A 161 -13.98 24.13 -36.52
C ASP A 161 -12.75 23.42 -37.10
N ASP A 162 -12.06 24.08 -38.04
CA ASP A 162 -10.99 23.49 -38.83
C ASP A 162 -9.90 24.54 -39.09
N SER A 163 -8.66 24.17 -38.79
CA SER A 163 -7.48 25.03 -38.89
C SER A 163 -6.87 25.10 -40.29
N VAL A 164 -7.49 24.48 -41.31
CA VAL A 164 -6.95 24.47 -42.69
C VAL A 164 -6.63 25.88 -43.19
N CYS A 165 -7.48 26.87 -42.92
CA CYS A 165 -7.24 28.26 -43.33
C CYS A 165 -6.31 29.06 -42.45
N GLU A 166 -5.99 28.49 -41.29
CA GLU A 166 -5.03 29.04 -40.35
C GLU A 166 -3.64 28.40 -40.58
N THR A 167 -3.53 27.44 -41.50
CA THR A 167 -2.28 26.79 -41.88
C THR A 167 -1.48 27.72 -42.79
N ASP A 168 -0.25 28.04 -42.40
CA ASP A 168 0.61 28.92 -43.18
C ASP A 168 0.89 28.35 -44.58
N GLY A 169 0.74 29.19 -45.60
CA GLY A 169 0.85 28.82 -47.02
C GLY A 169 -0.47 28.37 -47.67
N VAL A 170 -1.54 28.18 -46.90
CA VAL A 170 -2.89 27.90 -47.42
C VAL A 170 -3.62 29.22 -47.64
N LEU A 171 -3.81 29.61 -48.91
CA LEU A 171 -4.64 30.77 -49.23
C LEU A 171 -6.12 30.35 -49.23
N CYS A 172 -6.83 30.62 -48.14
CA CYS A 172 -8.27 30.46 -48.08
C CYS A 172 -9.01 31.73 -48.49
N GLN A 173 -10.19 31.54 -49.08
CA GLN A 173 -11.18 32.61 -49.21
C GLN A 173 -12.37 32.32 -48.29
N ASP A 174 -12.74 33.30 -47.46
CA ASP A 174 -13.77 33.19 -46.43
C ASP A 174 -15.01 34.04 -46.70
N CYS A 175 -16.12 33.70 -46.04
CA CYS A 175 -17.37 34.43 -46.09
C CYS A 175 -18.26 34.13 -44.86
N ALA A 176 -19.17 35.04 -44.50
CA ALA A 176 -19.87 35.03 -43.19
C ALA A 176 -21.34 34.61 -43.21
N ASP A 177 -21.94 34.44 -44.40
CA ASP A 177 -23.34 34.04 -44.54
C ASP A 177 -23.47 32.51 -44.61
N SER A 178 -24.55 31.94 -44.09
CA SER A 178 -24.76 30.48 -44.18
C SER A 178 -24.74 30.00 -45.64
N GLY A 179 -23.85 29.03 -45.94
CA GLY A 179 -23.72 28.39 -47.26
C GLY A 179 -23.01 29.20 -48.35
N CYS A 180 -22.13 30.15 -48.01
CA CYS A 180 -21.52 31.09 -48.95
C CYS A 180 -20.23 30.62 -49.67
N ASN A 181 -19.58 29.54 -49.23
CA ASN A 181 -18.24 29.14 -49.64
C ASN A 181 -18.21 28.33 -50.95
N VAL A 182 -18.17 28.99 -52.13
CA VAL A 182 -18.32 28.35 -53.46
C VAL A 182 -17.32 28.79 -54.58
N LEU A 183 -16.09 29.26 -54.28
CA LEU A 183 -15.11 29.87 -55.25
C LEU A 183 -14.13 28.87 -55.96
N GLY A 184 -13.35 29.31 -56.99
CA GLY A 184 -12.52 28.50 -57.95
C GLY A 184 -10.98 28.80 -58.00
N TYR A 185 -10.15 27.99 -58.70
CA TYR A 185 -8.65 27.95 -58.60
C TYR A 185 -7.84 29.08 -59.27
N ASP A 186 -8.27 29.62 -60.41
CA ASP A 186 -7.44 30.56 -61.20
C ASP A 186 -7.29 31.95 -60.55
N ASP A 187 -7.94 32.19 -59.42
CA ASP A 187 -7.97 33.46 -58.71
C ASP A 187 -6.77 33.68 -57.75
N PHE A 188 -5.62 32.98 -57.93
CA PHE A 188 -4.57 32.77 -56.89
C PHE A 188 -3.03 32.99 -57.25
N ASP A 189 -2.54 33.68 -58.31
CA ASP A 189 -1.06 33.87 -58.63
C ASP A 189 -0.40 35.19 -58.13
N ASP A 190 0.76 35.15 -57.40
CA ASP A 190 1.33 36.32 -56.68
C ASP A 190 2.88 36.34 -56.37
N THR A 191 3.79 35.71 -57.14
CA THR A 191 5.25 35.63 -56.77
C THR A 191 6.01 36.98 -56.84
N ARG A 192 6.62 37.43 -55.73
CA ARG A 192 7.34 38.71 -55.55
C ARG A 192 8.78 38.62 -55.02
N VAL A 193 9.20 37.59 -54.29
CA VAL A 193 10.51 37.54 -53.59
C VAL A 193 11.21 36.19 -53.74
N CYS A 194 12.53 36.17 -53.93
CA CYS A 194 13.37 34.96 -54.02
C CYS A 194 14.62 35.06 -53.14
N VAL A 195 15.25 33.91 -52.85
CA VAL A 195 16.55 33.84 -52.16
C VAL A 195 17.71 33.98 -53.14
N GLN A 196 18.76 34.72 -52.76
CA GLN A 196 19.94 35.04 -53.55
C GLN A 196 21.25 34.71 -52.82
N CYS A 197 22.12 33.99 -53.50
CA CYS A 197 23.50 33.73 -53.06
C CYS A 197 24.41 33.51 -54.27
N SER A 198 25.73 33.67 -54.09
CA SER A 198 26.71 33.61 -55.21
C SER A 198 27.93 32.72 -54.95
N SER A 199 27.93 31.96 -53.85
CA SER A 199 28.90 30.89 -53.58
C SER A 199 28.29 29.84 -52.67
N ASN A 200 28.79 28.61 -52.70
CA ASN A 200 28.34 27.51 -51.84
C ASN A 200 28.30 27.90 -50.35
N ARG A 201 29.39 28.46 -49.81
CA ARG A 201 29.46 28.92 -48.43
C ARG A 201 28.42 30.00 -48.11
N ALA A 202 28.15 30.90 -49.06
CA ALA A 202 27.13 31.93 -48.87
C ALA A 202 25.71 31.36 -48.93
N CYS A 203 25.47 30.32 -49.74
CA CYS A 203 24.20 29.62 -49.80
C CYS A 203 23.94 28.75 -48.54
N ASP A 204 24.99 28.21 -47.92
CA ASP A 204 24.90 27.34 -46.74
C ASP A 204 24.88 28.11 -45.40
N GLU A 205 25.68 29.18 -45.28
CA GLU A 205 25.84 29.90 -44.01
C GLU A 205 24.83 31.06 -43.84
N ASN A 206 24.52 31.81 -44.91
CA ASN A 206 23.61 32.98 -44.82
C ASN A 206 23.20 33.54 -46.21
N PRO A 207 22.21 32.95 -46.91
CA PRO A 207 21.74 33.48 -48.18
C PRO A 207 20.90 34.75 -47.98
N ALA A 208 20.92 35.68 -48.95
CA ALA A 208 20.20 36.95 -48.89
C ALA A 208 18.84 36.85 -49.59
N GLU A 209 17.93 37.80 -49.37
CA GLU A 209 16.65 37.89 -50.10
C GLU A 209 16.72 38.95 -51.20
N GLU A 210 16.06 38.70 -52.33
CA GLU A 210 15.98 39.57 -53.52
C GLU A 210 14.51 39.69 -53.95
N ILE A 211 14.01 40.93 -54.10
CA ILE A 211 12.65 41.20 -54.60
C ILE A 211 12.68 41.18 -56.13
N CYS A 212 11.84 40.36 -56.76
CA CYS A 212 11.82 40.22 -58.21
C CYS A 212 11.09 41.40 -58.86
N THR A 213 11.68 41.96 -59.92
CA THR A 213 11.10 43.14 -60.60
C THR A 213 10.04 42.80 -61.66
N GLY A 214 9.81 41.52 -61.95
CA GLY A 214 8.79 41.06 -62.88
C GLY A 214 8.47 39.56 -62.76
N ASP A 215 7.52 39.10 -63.56
CA ASP A 215 6.98 37.75 -63.50
C ASP A 215 8.01 36.71 -63.99
N GLY A 216 7.99 35.49 -63.43
CA GLY A 216 8.85 34.40 -63.91
C GLY A 216 9.45 33.47 -62.85
N GLY A 217 9.22 33.76 -61.56
CA GLY A 217 9.60 32.89 -60.44
C GLY A 217 11.09 32.97 -60.03
N CYS A 218 11.52 32.02 -59.19
CA CYS A 218 12.88 31.93 -58.63
C CYS A 218 13.73 30.85 -59.31
N TYR A 219 15.07 30.84 -59.08
CA TYR A 219 15.98 29.79 -59.55
C TYR A 219 17.01 29.29 -58.51
N LYS A 220 17.50 28.05 -58.67
CA LYS A 220 18.64 27.43 -57.94
C LYS A 220 19.67 26.86 -58.91
N PHE A 221 20.97 27.15 -58.74
CA PHE A 221 22.05 26.64 -59.58
C PHE A 221 22.99 25.68 -58.84
N PHE A 222 23.21 24.50 -59.44
CA PHE A 222 23.99 23.41 -58.87
C PHE A 222 25.34 23.22 -59.60
N LEU A 223 26.46 23.24 -58.87
CA LEU A 223 27.79 22.95 -59.43
C LEU A 223 28.00 21.43 -59.62
N SER A 224 27.48 20.64 -58.69
CA SER A 224 27.33 19.17 -58.71
C SER A 224 26.00 18.80 -58.05
N GLU A 225 25.56 17.54 -58.14
CA GLU A 225 24.20 17.09 -57.77
C GLU A 225 23.66 17.55 -56.40
N LEU A 226 24.52 17.85 -55.43
CA LEU A 226 24.14 18.29 -54.08
C LEU A 226 24.74 19.63 -53.64
N LEU A 227 25.53 20.29 -54.50
CA LEU A 227 26.24 21.51 -54.12
C LEU A 227 25.63 22.72 -54.81
N VAL A 228 24.70 23.38 -54.11
CA VAL A 228 24.17 24.66 -54.55
C VAL A 228 25.27 25.72 -54.47
N THR A 229 25.45 26.46 -55.56
CA THR A 229 26.50 27.49 -55.65
C THR A 229 25.92 28.87 -55.88
N ALA A 230 24.68 28.98 -56.38
CA ALA A 230 23.96 30.25 -56.50
C ALA A 230 22.43 30.06 -56.50
N LYS A 231 21.70 31.12 -56.10
CA LYS A 231 20.24 31.23 -56.08
C LYS A 231 19.84 32.66 -56.52
N GLY A 232 18.63 32.90 -57.04
CA GLY A 232 18.12 34.27 -57.28
C GLY A 232 16.76 34.35 -57.99
N CYS A 233 16.31 35.57 -58.31
CA CYS A 233 15.13 35.81 -59.16
C CYS A 233 15.43 35.54 -60.63
N VAL A 234 14.50 34.90 -61.37
CA VAL A 234 14.67 34.71 -62.82
C VAL A 234 14.66 36.05 -63.56
N SER A 235 13.86 37.02 -63.10
CA SER A 235 13.80 38.37 -63.68
C SER A 235 15.12 39.13 -63.62
N GLU A 236 16.03 38.77 -62.70
CA GLU A 236 17.29 39.48 -62.43
C GLU A 236 18.54 38.81 -63.06
N LEU A 237 18.36 37.74 -63.83
CA LEU A 237 19.44 37.05 -64.53
C LEU A 237 20.17 37.99 -65.52
N LYS A 238 21.51 38.05 -65.43
CA LYS A 238 22.38 38.88 -66.31
C LYS A 238 23.38 38.01 -67.07
N GLU A 239 23.60 38.28 -68.36
CA GLU A 239 24.56 37.57 -69.23
C GLU A 239 26.01 37.53 -68.68
N SER A 240 26.36 38.42 -67.74
CA SER A 240 27.68 38.41 -67.08
C SER A 240 27.82 37.32 -66.00
N MET A 241 26.74 36.66 -65.59
CA MET A 241 26.75 35.59 -64.59
C MET A 241 27.18 34.27 -65.23
N VAL A 242 28.02 33.50 -64.52
CA VAL A 242 28.60 32.25 -65.03
C VAL A 242 27.53 31.18 -65.32
N TRP A 243 26.36 31.26 -64.68
CA TRP A 243 25.23 30.32 -64.80
C TRP A 243 24.03 30.88 -65.59
N TYR A 244 24.19 32.02 -66.29
CA TYR A 244 23.09 32.68 -67.00
C TYR A 244 22.41 31.76 -68.03
N ASP A 245 23.20 31.15 -68.92
CA ASP A 245 22.69 30.33 -70.03
C ASP A 245 21.90 29.10 -69.55
N GLU A 246 22.23 28.58 -68.36
CA GLU A 246 21.57 27.42 -67.75
C GLU A 246 20.22 27.81 -67.13
N CYS A 247 20.15 28.95 -66.43
CA CYS A 247 18.96 29.36 -65.68
C CYS A 247 17.93 30.17 -66.48
N ALA A 248 18.32 30.72 -67.64
CA ALA A 248 17.41 31.45 -68.52
C ALA A 248 16.45 30.54 -69.30
N SER A 249 16.80 29.27 -69.47
CA SER A 249 15.97 28.22 -70.09
C SER A 249 15.08 27.54 -69.05
N SER A 250 13.88 27.06 -69.43
CA SER A 250 13.03 26.23 -68.54
C SER A 250 13.44 24.75 -68.48
N ASP A 251 14.41 24.33 -69.30
CA ASP A 251 14.74 22.92 -69.57
C ASP A 251 16.19 22.53 -69.18
N SER A 252 16.85 23.21 -68.22
CA SER A 252 18.21 22.83 -67.75
C SER A 252 18.17 22.00 -66.46
N ASP A 253 18.82 20.84 -66.46
CA ASP A 253 18.96 19.98 -65.27
C ASP A 253 19.91 20.54 -64.20
N ARG A 254 20.66 21.61 -64.51
CA ARG A 254 21.60 22.26 -63.60
C ARG A 254 21.02 23.52 -62.95
N CYS A 255 19.84 23.94 -63.39
CA CYS A 255 19.13 25.07 -62.82
C CYS A 255 17.63 24.82 -62.66
N GLU A 256 17.16 24.75 -61.41
CA GLU A 256 15.76 24.51 -61.07
C GLU A 256 14.99 25.83 -60.95
N ARG A 257 13.77 25.91 -61.50
CA ARG A 257 12.87 27.08 -61.42
C ARG A 257 11.56 26.75 -60.69
N CYS A 258 10.97 27.72 -60.00
CA CYS A 258 9.75 27.54 -59.20
C CYS A 258 8.92 28.85 -59.07
N TYR A 259 7.66 28.74 -58.66
CA TYR A 259 6.71 29.85 -58.47
C TYR A 259 6.18 29.87 -57.03
N GLY A 260 5.92 31.07 -56.50
CA GLY A 260 5.68 31.37 -55.09
C GLY A 260 6.88 32.08 -54.45
N ASP A 261 6.63 32.96 -53.47
CA ASP A 261 7.70 33.62 -52.72
C ASP A 261 8.63 32.59 -52.07
N TYR A 262 9.93 32.82 -52.17
CA TYR A 262 11.00 32.01 -51.57
C TYR A 262 11.07 30.54 -51.99
N CYS A 263 10.42 30.16 -53.09
CA CYS A 263 10.39 28.76 -53.55
C CYS A 263 11.78 28.15 -53.84
N ASN A 264 12.84 28.95 -53.90
CA ASN A 264 14.22 28.54 -54.07
C ASN A 264 15.05 28.45 -52.76
N ARG A 265 14.42 28.41 -51.58
CA ARG A 265 15.06 28.12 -50.27
C ARG A 265 15.60 26.70 -50.14
N ASN A 266 16.33 26.39 -49.07
CA ASN A 266 16.93 25.06 -48.87
C ASN A 266 15.89 23.94 -48.85
N ARG A 267 16.22 22.78 -49.42
CA ARG A 267 15.42 21.56 -49.29
C ARG A 267 15.92 20.71 -48.16
N CYS A 268 14.98 20.22 -47.36
CA CYS A 268 15.25 19.26 -46.30
C CYS A 268 14.60 17.93 -46.66
N TYR A 269 15.19 16.82 -46.20
CA TYR A 269 14.47 15.54 -46.24
C TYR A 269 13.23 15.67 -45.37
N VAL A 270 12.09 15.24 -45.92
CA VAL A 270 10.81 15.20 -45.22
C VAL A 270 10.37 13.74 -45.24
N CYS A 271 10.44 13.09 -44.09
CA CYS A 271 10.04 11.71 -43.98
C CYS A 271 9.80 11.33 -42.52
N ASN A 272 9.06 10.25 -42.33
CA ASN A 272 8.94 9.54 -41.07
C ASN A 272 9.22 8.05 -41.33
N SER A 273 10.12 7.43 -40.56
CA SER A 273 10.45 6.01 -40.69
C SER A 273 9.24 5.06 -40.51
N LEU A 274 8.17 5.50 -39.84
CA LEU A 274 6.92 4.75 -39.70
C LEU A 274 6.16 4.62 -41.04
N MET A 275 6.20 5.64 -41.89
CA MET A 275 5.30 5.74 -43.06
C MET A 275 5.77 4.94 -44.28
N GLY A 276 7.00 4.40 -44.27
CA GLY A 276 7.48 3.45 -45.29
C GLY A 276 7.47 3.97 -46.74
N VAL A 277 7.44 5.28 -46.95
CA VAL A 277 7.48 5.92 -48.27
C VAL A 277 8.90 5.85 -48.84
N GLY A 278 9.06 5.91 -50.17
CA GLY A 278 10.32 5.63 -50.87
C GLY A 278 11.60 6.17 -50.20
N GLY A 279 12.68 5.37 -50.23
CA GLY A 279 13.96 5.68 -49.58
C GLY A 279 13.95 5.45 -48.05
N SER A 280 15.12 5.18 -47.44
CA SER A 280 15.21 5.04 -45.98
C SER A 280 15.08 6.42 -45.32
N CYS A 281 14.23 6.58 -44.32
CA CYS A 281 14.19 7.83 -43.55
C CYS A 281 15.36 7.91 -42.54
N ILE A 282 15.96 6.79 -42.16
CA ILE A 282 17.10 6.77 -41.23
C ILE A 282 18.40 7.11 -41.95
N GLU A 283 18.57 6.58 -43.16
CA GLU A 283 19.69 6.88 -44.06
C GLU A 283 19.14 7.42 -45.40
N PRO A 284 18.63 8.67 -45.41
CA PRO A 284 17.98 9.25 -46.58
C PRO A 284 18.95 9.54 -47.71
N SER A 285 18.42 9.46 -48.93
CA SER A 285 19.18 9.73 -50.15
C SER A 285 18.34 10.54 -51.14
N VAL A 286 19.01 11.43 -51.88
CA VAL A 286 18.37 12.33 -52.84
C VAL A 286 17.68 11.54 -53.95
N GLY A 287 16.46 11.94 -54.30
CA GLY A 287 15.67 11.31 -55.36
C GLY A 287 15.03 9.97 -54.97
N SER A 288 15.41 9.39 -53.82
CA SER A 288 14.72 8.23 -53.25
C SER A 288 13.83 8.63 -52.09
N THR A 289 14.29 9.50 -51.20
CA THR A 289 13.54 10.01 -50.03
C THR A 289 12.85 11.33 -50.36
N GLU A 290 11.61 11.51 -49.89
CA GLU A 290 10.85 12.75 -50.04
C GLU A 290 11.58 13.96 -49.43
N SER A 291 11.37 15.14 -50.04
CA SER A 291 11.99 16.40 -49.60
C SER A 291 11.13 17.60 -49.96
N SER A 292 11.11 18.60 -49.07
CA SER A 292 10.37 19.85 -49.26
C SER A 292 11.30 21.06 -49.15
N THR A 293 10.92 22.16 -49.79
CA THR A 293 11.60 23.45 -49.66
C THR A 293 11.03 24.18 -48.44
N CYS A 294 11.91 24.69 -47.57
CA CYS A 294 11.50 25.39 -46.36
C CYS A 294 11.05 26.83 -46.66
N THR A 295 10.01 27.30 -45.97
CA THR A 295 9.30 28.55 -46.31
C THR A 295 9.76 29.74 -45.48
N GLU A 296 10.05 29.56 -44.18
CA GLU A 296 10.35 30.67 -43.25
C GLU A 296 11.81 30.67 -42.75
N SER A 297 12.46 29.50 -42.72
CA SER A 297 13.85 29.28 -42.34
C SER A 297 14.61 28.43 -43.38
N ASP A 298 15.93 28.53 -43.41
CA ASP A 298 16.81 27.66 -44.22
C ASP A 298 17.36 26.46 -43.40
N GLU A 299 16.75 26.22 -42.24
CA GLU A 299 17.13 25.21 -41.27
C GLU A 299 16.34 23.91 -41.47
N CYS A 300 17.06 22.80 -41.56
CA CYS A 300 16.52 21.46 -41.52
C CYS A 300 16.59 20.86 -40.12
N VAL A 301 15.64 20.00 -39.82
CA VAL A 301 15.53 19.31 -38.54
C VAL A 301 15.40 17.81 -38.76
N ALA A 302 16.02 17.04 -37.88
CA ALA A 302 15.76 15.61 -37.72
C ALA A 302 15.73 15.26 -36.24
N PHE A 303 14.78 14.45 -35.82
CA PHE A 303 14.67 13.98 -34.44
C PHE A 303 14.06 12.58 -34.37
N ILE A 304 14.04 12.01 -33.18
CA ILE A 304 13.34 10.77 -32.88
C ILE A 304 12.06 11.14 -32.13
N ASP A 305 10.89 10.74 -32.65
CA ASP A 305 9.60 10.99 -32.00
C ASP A 305 9.37 10.08 -30.78
N ASP A 306 8.27 10.30 -30.06
CA ASP A 306 7.93 9.57 -28.83
C ASP A 306 7.74 8.06 -29.07
N ASP A 307 7.40 7.65 -30.29
CA ASP A 307 7.25 6.26 -30.71
C ASP A 307 8.59 5.62 -31.13
N GLY A 308 9.68 6.39 -31.15
CA GLY A 308 11.03 5.94 -31.49
C GLY A 308 11.36 6.01 -32.98
N HIS A 309 10.54 6.67 -33.79
CA HIS A 309 10.74 6.79 -35.23
C HIS A 309 11.56 8.04 -35.58
N THR A 310 12.42 7.90 -36.59
CA THR A 310 13.17 9.03 -37.13
C THR A 310 12.27 9.90 -37.99
N VAL A 311 12.11 11.16 -37.59
CA VAL A 311 11.33 12.19 -38.27
C VAL A 311 12.26 13.27 -38.79
N ARG A 312 12.05 13.68 -40.05
CA ARG A 312 12.84 14.70 -40.73
C ARG A 312 11.92 15.73 -41.38
N GLY A 313 12.33 17.00 -41.38
CA GLY A 313 11.62 18.05 -42.08
C GLY A 313 12.32 19.41 -42.01
N CYS A 314 11.63 20.44 -42.50
CA CYS A 314 12.04 21.83 -42.33
C CYS A 314 11.79 22.31 -40.91
N ARG A 315 12.57 23.26 -40.39
CA ARG A 315 12.39 23.81 -39.05
C ARG A 315 10.98 24.35 -38.81
N ASP A 316 10.42 24.98 -39.83
CA ASP A 316 9.12 25.65 -39.76
C ASP A 316 7.95 24.65 -39.81
N SER A 317 8.22 23.40 -40.18
CA SER A 317 7.24 22.32 -40.17
C SER A 317 7.04 21.71 -38.78
N PHE A 318 7.72 22.22 -37.75
CA PHE A 318 7.69 21.69 -36.40
C PHE A 318 7.49 22.81 -35.37
N GLU A 319 6.57 22.58 -34.45
CA GLU A 319 6.28 23.51 -33.38
C GLU A 319 7.50 23.70 -32.46
N PRO A 320 7.68 24.88 -31.83
CA PRO A 320 8.76 25.10 -30.87
C PRO A 320 8.78 24.08 -29.73
N GLU A 321 7.61 23.56 -29.34
CA GLU A 321 7.46 22.56 -28.29
C GLU A 321 8.03 21.19 -28.67
N GLN A 322 7.82 20.76 -29.92
CA GLN A 322 8.40 19.51 -30.46
C GLN A 322 9.93 19.56 -30.55
N LEU A 323 10.50 20.76 -30.46
CA LEU A 323 11.94 21.01 -30.58
C LEU A 323 12.55 21.62 -29.31
N LEU A 324 11.81 21.64 -28.19
CA LEU A 324 12.26 22.09 -26.88
C LEU A 324 13.53 21.36 -26.43
N ASP A 325 13.57 20.04 -26.65
CA ASP A 325 14.69 19.16 -26.27
C ASP A 325 15.78 19.04 -27.36
N CYS A 326 15.59 19.75 -28.48
CA CYS A 326 16.53 19.74 -29.58
C CYS A 326 17.68 20.75 -29.38
N SER A 327 18.73 20.30 -28.70
CA SER A 327 19.97 21.07 -28.50
C SER A 327 21.08 20.67 -29.49
N GLU A 328 22.06 21.55 -29.73
CA GLU A 328 23.28 21.21 -30.50
C GLU A 328 24.06 20.02 -29.91
N THR A 329 23.80 19.67 -28.64
CA THR A 329 24.40 18.55 -27.92
C THR A 329 23.53 17.30 -27.86
N SER A 330 22.28 17.35 -28.33
CA SER A 330 21.38 16.20 -28.35
C SER A 330 21.88 15.16 -29.35
N GLN A 331 21.84 13.88 -28.96
CA GLN A 331 22.18 12.78 -29.86
C GLN A 331 20.95 12.34 -30.66
N THR A 332 19.74 12.56 -30.14
CA THR A 332 18.46 12.15 -30.74
C THR A 332 17.77 13.26 -31.52
N CYS A 333 18.35 14.47 -31.58
CA CYS A 333 17.87 15.57 -32.41
C CYS A 333 19.03 16.36 -33.06
N VAL A 334 18.85 16.76 -34.31
CA VAL A 334 19.80 17.54 -35.10
C VAL A 334 19.08 18.70 -35.78
N ARG A 335 19.71 19.88 -35.66
CA ARG A 335 19.35 21.13 -36.36
C ARG A 335 20.54 21.59 -37.20
N CYS A 336 20.31 21.92 -38.46
CA CYS A 336 21.39 22.31 -39.38
C CYS A 336 20.87 23.21 -40.49
N THR A 337 21.75 23.98 -41.12
CA THR A 337 21.45 24.81 -42.30
C THR A 337 22.20 24.30 -43.53
N GLY A 338 21.52 24.26 -44.67
CA GLY A 338 22.05 23.78 -45.94
C GLY A 338 21.16 22.71 -46.59
N GLU A 339 21.32 22.51 -47.89
CA GLU A 339 20.53 21.53 -48.65
C GLU A 339 20.78 20.10 -48.11
N TYR A 340 19.71 19.40 -47.73
CA TYR A 340 19.70 18.01 -47.26
C TYR A 340 20.58 17.74 -46.02
N CYS A 341 20.91 18.75 -45.22
CA CYS A 341 21.85 18.60 -44.11
C CYS A 341 21.32 17.69 -43.00
N ASN A 342 20.00 17.52 -42.89
CA ASN A 342 19.35 16.64 -41.92
C ASN A 342 19.39 15.17 -42.36
N GLY A 343 20.47 14.68 -42.97
CA GLY A 343 20.55 13.32 -43.52
C GLY A 343 21.32 12.28 -42.68
N GLY A 344 21.99 12.68 -41.60
CA GLY A 344 22.76 11.74 -40.75
C GLY A 344 21.88 10.86 -39.86
N PRO A 345 22.33 9.65 -39.45
CA PRO A 345 21.60 8.79 -38.51
C PRO A 345 21.54 9.40 -37.10
N LEU A 346 20.43 9.15 -36.38
CA LEU A 346 20.19 9.60 -35.01
C LEU A 346 19.85 8.40 -34.10
N PRO A 347 20.49 8.27 -32.92
CA PRO A 347 21.77 8.88 -32.58
C PRO A 347 22.91 8.35 -33.45
N ARG A 348 24.08 9.00 -33.39
CA ARG A 348 25.22 8.64 -34.26
C ARG A 348 25.79 7.25 -33.97
N ASP A 349 25.58 6.75 -32.76
CA ASP A 349 26.00 5.44 -32.27
C ASP A 349 24.89 4.38 -32.33
N ARG A 350 23.75 4.70 -32.98
CA ARG A 350 22.66 3.74 -33.22
C ARG A 350 23.20 2.45 -33.80
N ILE A 351 22.79 1.32 -33.21
CA ILE A 351 23.28 0.03 -33.64
C ILE A 351 22.67 -0.38 -34.97
N LYS A 352 23.38 -1.24 -35.70
CA LYS A 352 22.86 -1.92 -36.87
C LYS A 352 22.73 -3.42 -36.57
N CYS A 353 21.66 -4.03 -37.04
CA CYS A 353 21.42 -5.46 -36.90
C CYS A 353 21.40 -6.13 -38.27
N TYR A 354 21.78 -7.40 -38.35
CA TYR A 354 21.43 -8.19 -39.52
C TYR A 354 19.93 -8.42 -39.51
N GLN A 355 19.25 -8.04 -40.60
CA GLN A 355 17.80 -8.13 -40.74
C GLN A 355 17.48 -9.04 -41.92
N CYS A 356 17.03 -10.25 -41.65
CA CYS A 356 16.75 -11.25 -42.68
C CYS A 356 15.91 -12.40 -42.13
N ALA A 357 15.21 -13.10 -43.02
CA ALA A 357 14.49 -14.31 -42.69
C ALA A 357 14.60 -15.34 -43.83
N ARG A 358 14.88 -16.59 -43.47
CA ARG A 358 14.73 -17.79 -44.34
C ARG A 358 15.52 -17.77 -45.68
N THR A 359 16.59 -16.98 -45.77
CA THR A 359 17.52 -17.00 -46.93
C THR A 359 18.85 -17.67 -46.58
N PRO A 360 19.55 -18.31 -47.53
CA PRO A 360 20.89 -18.87 -47.29
C PRO A 360 21.89 -17.84 -46.76
N ASP A 361 21.76 -16.59 -47.21
CA ASP A 361 22.56 -15.47 -46.75
C ASP A 361 22.24 -15.07 -45.30
N CYS A 362 21.07 -15.46 -44.78
CA CYS A 362 20.71 -15.20 -43.39
C CYS A 362 21.41 -16.12 -42.39
N LEU A 363 21.74 -17.35 -42.81
CA LEU A 363 22.55 -18.29 -42.01
C LEU A 363 23.94 -17.73 -41.73
N ASN A 364 24.55 -17.15 -42.76
CA ASN A 364 25.86 -16.54 -42.71
C ASN A 364 25.77 -15.10 -43.26
N PRO A 365 25.28 -14.14 -42.46
CA PRO A 365 25.09 -12.78 -42.93
C PRO A 365 26.40 -12.21 -43.51
N PRO A 366 26.35 -11.61 -44.72
CA PRO A 366 27.53 -10.96 -45.30
C PRO A 366 28.06 -9.89 -44.35
N LYS A 367 29.38 -9.83 -44.19
CA LYS A 367 29.99 -8.75 -43.39
C LYS A 367 29.58 -7.40 -43.96
N SER A 368 29.16 -6.48 -43.08
CA SER A 368 28.76 -5.11 -43.45
C SER A 368 27.41 -4.99 -44.16
N SER A 369 26.54 -6.01 -44.07
CA SER A 369 25.15 -5.93 -44.55
C SER A 369 24.12 -5.61 -43.46
N GLU A 370 24.57 -5.23 -42.26
CA GLU A 370 23.71 -4.81 -41.16
C GLU A 370 22.98 -3.49 -41.47
N LEU A 371 21.72 -3.40 -41.06
CA LEU A 371 20.81 -2.27 -41.28
C LEU A 371 20.43 -1.64 -39.93
N TYR A 372 20.18 -0.32 -39.91
CA TYR A 372 19.61 0.34 -38.73
C TYR A 372 18.22 -0.22 -38.44
N CYS A 373 17.89 -0.35 -37.16
CA CYS A 373 16.52 -0.63 -36.74
C CYS A 373 15.61 0.56 -37.09
N ASP A 374 14.32 0.35 -37.37
CA ASP A 374 13.40 1.47 -37.69
C ASP A 374 12.98 2.25 -36.45
N ILE A 375 12.82 1.54 -35.33
CA ILE A 375 12.47 2.07 -34.01
C ILE A 375 13.76 2.22 -33.20
N TYR A 376 13.89 3.32 -32.46
CA TYR A 376 14.97 3.59 -31.52
C TYR A 376 14.38 3.96 -30.17
N ARG A 377 14.87 3.33 -29.10
CA ARG A 377 14.63 3.76 -27.73
C ARG A 377 15.93 3.73 -26.95
N GLU A 378 16.19 4.81 -26.22
CA GLU A 378 17.44 4.95 -25.48
C GLU A 378 17.61 3.79 -24.49
N GLY A 379 18.66 3.00 -24.67
CA GLY A 379 18.99 1.86 -23.81
C GLY A 379 18.22 0.55 -24.10
N GLU A 380 17.22 0.56 -24.98
CA GLU A 380 16.42 -0.65 -25.31
C GLU A 380 16.80 -1.28 -26.66
N ASP A 381 17.52 -0.55 -27.51
CA ASP A 381 18.00 -1.01 -28.81
C ASP A 381 18.80 -2.32 -28.71
N SER A 382 18.28 -3.37 -29.34
CA SER A 382 18.94 -4.67 -29.38
C SER A 382 18.59 -5.45 -30.65
N CYS A 383 19.54 -6.27 -31.08
CA CYS A 383 19.37 -7.22 -32.16
C CYS A 383 18.94 -8.57 -31.59
N TYR A 384 18.21 -9.36 -32.37
CA TYR A 384 17.89 -10.75 -32.05
C TYR A 384 18.37 -11.74 -33.10
N THR A 385 18.52 -13.00 -32.66
CA THR A 385 18.71 -14.19 -33.50
C THR A 385 17.78 -15.30 -33.02
N LEU A 386 17.08 -15.94 -33.95
CA LEU A 386 16.20 -17.08 -33.69
C LEU A 386 16.45 -18.17 -34.74
N PHE A 387 16.98 -19.32 -34.31
CA PHE A 387 17.10 -20.50 -35.17
C PHE A 387 15.88 -21.41 -35.02
N GLN A 388 15.12 -21.58 -36.10
CA GLN A 388 14.01 -22.54 -36.14
C GLN A 388 14.57 -23.97 -36.26
N ASP A 389 15.57 -24.16 -37.12
CA ASP A 389 16.31 -25.40 -37.33
C ASP A 389 17.76 -25.08 -37.78
N GLU A 390 18.52 -26.11 -38.19
CA GLU A 390 19.93 -25.97 -38.63
C GLU A 390 20.13 -25.13 -39.91
N THR A 391 19.06 -24.91 -40.68
CA THR A 391 19.06 -24.17 -41.96
C THR A 391 18.19 -22.91 -41.97
N THR A 392 17.34 -22.73 -40.96
CA THR A 392 16.36 -21.64 -40.92
C THR A 392 16.64 -20.73 -39.74
N VAL A 393 17.02 -19.49 -40.04
CA VAL A 393 17.26 -18.44 -39.05
C VAL A 393 16.50 -17.17 -39.38
N GLU A 394 16.09 -16.47 -38.33
CA GLU A 394 15.51 -15.14 -38.35
C GLU A 394 16.40 -14.22 -37.52
N ARG A 395 16.74 -13.06 -38.08
CA ARG A 395 17.58 -12.05 -37.46
C ARG A 395 16.93 -10.69 -37.65
N GLY A 396 16.90 -9.86 -36.63
CA GLY A 396 16.30 -8.54 -36.73
C GLY A 396 16.51 -7.68 -35.48
N CYS A 397 15.72 -6.63 -35.34
CA CYS A 397 15.70 -5.76 -34.16
C CYS A 397 14.56 -6.16 -33.22
N THR A 398 14.81 -6.18 -31.92
CA THR A 398 13.86 -6.64 -30.89
C THR A 398 12.61 -5.76 -30.83
N LEU A 399 12.79 -4.43 -30.85
CA LEU A 399 11.69 -3.44 -30.83
C LEU A 399 10.76 -3.52 -32.05
N GLN A 400 11.19 -4.18 -33.13
CA GLN A 400 10.40 -4.37 -34.35
C GLN A 400 9.77 -5.76 -34.47
N ARG A 401 9.96 -6.62 -33.46
CA ARG A 401 9.38 -7.96 -33.43
C ARG A 401 8.00 -7.90 -32.79
N SER A 402 7.01 -8.54 -33.42
CA SER A 402 5.64 -8.62 -32.89
C SER A 402 5.55 -9.43 -31.60
N GLU A 403 6.44 -10.41 -31.44
CA GLU A 403 6.52 -11.29 -30.28
C GLU A 403 7.72 -10.92 -29.40
N PRO A 404 7.63 -11.00 -28.07
CA PRO A 404 8.77 -10.84 -27.16
C PRO A 404 9.87 -11.88 -27.42
N CYS A 405 11.14 -11.46 -27.48
CA CYS A 405 12.28 -12.34 -27.75
C CYS A 405 12.61 -13.22 -26.52
N GLU A 406 11.81 -14.27 -26.34
CA GLU A 406 11.99 -15.29 -25.31
C GLU A 406 12.65 -16.55 -25.87
N GLN A 407 13.24 -17.40 -25.01
CA GLN A 407 13.93 -18.61 -25.47
C GLN A 407 13.06 -19.45 -26.41
N PRO A 408 13.57 -19.86 -27.59
CA PRO A 408 14.98 -19.90 -27.96
C PRO A 408 15.53 -18.66 -28.67
N CYS A 409 14.78 -17.55 -28.73
CA CYS A 409 15.26 -16.27 -29.26
C CYS A 409 16.35 -15.70 -28.34
N GLN A 410 17.42 -15.14 -28.90
CA GLN A 410 18.54 -14.55 -28.17
C GLN A 410 18.78 -13.13 -28.61
N GLN A 411 19.01 -12.23 -27.66
CA GLN A 411 19.22 -10.80 -27.90
C GLN A 411 20.65 -10.34 -27.57
N CYS A 412 21.11 -9.27 -28.23
CA CYS A 412 22.40 -8.64 -27.99
C CYS A 412 22.37 -7.16 -28.40
N ASN A 413 23.27 -6.33 -27.85
CA ASN A 413 23.16 -4.87 -27.87
C ASN A 413 24.35 -4.16 -28.57
N THR A 414 25.04 -4.81 -29.51
CA THR A 414 26.13 -4.19 -30.27
C THR A 414 25.91 -4.35 -31.79
N THR A 415 26.50 -3.45 -32.58
CA THR A 415 26.34 -3.49 -34.04
C THR A 415 26.80 -4.84 -34.62
N GLY A 416 25.91 -5.50 -35.38
CA GLY A 416 26.15 -6.77 -36.03
C GLY A 416 26.39 -7.94 -35.07
N CYS A 417 25.98 -7.80 -33.79
CA CYS A 417 26.18 -8.83 -32.77
C CYS A 417 25.36 -10.09 -33.04
N ASN A 418 24.26 -9.97 -33.78
CA ASN A 418 23.39 -11.07 -34.14
C ASN A 418 23.97 -11.88 -35.32
N ASN A 419 25.22 -12.36 -35.22
CA ASN A 419 25.97 -13.09 -36.25
C ASN A 419 26.37 -14.53 -35.85
N GLN A 420 25.72 -15.08 -34.82
CA GLN A 420 26.05 -16.33 -34.17
C GLN A 420 25.83 -17.52 -35.11
N PRO A 421 26.67 -18.57 -35.03
CA PRO A 421 26.48 -19.79 -35.79
C PRO A 421 25.25 -20.56 -35.31
N ALA A 422 24.74 -21.46 -36.16
CA ALA A 422 23.60 -22.32 -35.82
C ALA A 422 23.88 -23.22 -34.61
N PHE A 423 25.10 -23.73 -34.48
CA PHE A 423 25.50 -24.65 -33.42
C PHE A 423 26.49 -24.00 -32.45
N VAL A 424 26.27 -24.25 -31.16
CA VAL A 424 27.17 -23.85 -30.07
C VAL A 424 27.48 -25.04 -29.16
N GLN A 425 28.62 -24.98 -28.48
CA GLN A 425 28.99 -25.98 -27.48
C GLN A 425 27.97 -25.96 -26.35
N ASN A 426 27.53 -27.14 -25.94
CA ASN A 426 26.57 -27.29 -24.87
C ASN A 426 27.23 -26.95 -23.52
N SER A 427 26.65 -25.98 -22.83
CA SER A 427 27.16 -25.51 -21.54
C SER A 427 26.67 -26.36 -20.37
N LEU A 428 25.66 -27.20 -20.56
CA LEU A 428 25.07 -28.03 -19.51
C LEU A 428 26.03 -29.16 -19.12
N SER A 429 26.17 -29.37 -17.81
CA SER A 429 26.81 -30.57 -17.27
C SER A 429 25.79 -31.46 -16.58
N CYS A 430 25.74 -32.75 -16.93
CA CYS A 430 24.83 -33.73 -16.33
C CYS A 430 25.61 -34.82 -15.60
N ALA A 431 25.00 -35.43 -14.58
CA ALA A 431 25.48 -36.70 -14.07
C ALA A 431 25.35 -37.75 -15.18
N GLN A 432 26.46 -38.39 -15.54
CA GLN A 432 26.56 -39.37 -16.61
C GLN A 432 27.07 -40.70 -16.05
N CYS A 433 26.20 -41.70 -15.97
CA CYS A 433 26.52 -43.03 -15.47
C CYS A 433 25.54 -44.08 -16.04
N SER A 434 25.95 -45.34 -16.02
CA SER A 434 25.14 -46.48 -16.43
C SER A 434 25.30 -47.64 -15.46
N ASP A 435 24.23 -48.40 -15.25
CA ASP A 435 24.25 -49.63 -14.46
C ASP A 435 24.78 -49.44 -13.02
N ASP A 436 25.72 -50.30 -12.60
CA ASP A 436 26.28 -50.34 -11.24
C ASP A 436 27.12 -49.09 -10.90
N ASP A 437 27.48 -48.27 -11.89
CA ASP A 437 28.25 -47.04 -11.69
C ASP A 437 27.35 -45.87 -11.22
N CYS A 438 26.02 -46.03 -11.29
CA CYS A 438 25.09 -45.03 -10.77
C CYS A 438 24.78 -45.24 -9.28
N PRO A 439 24.69 -44.16 -8.47
CA PRO A 439 24.29 -44.27 -7.07
C PRO A 439 22.83 -44.75 -6.98
N PRO A 440 22.50 -45.59 -5.97
CA PRO A 440 21.13 -45.99 -5.72
C PRO A 440 20.27 -44.80 -5.24
N ILE A 441 18.95 -44.96 -5.30
CA ILE A 441 17.99 -43.97 -4.78
C ILE A 441 18.29 -43.70 -3.30
N ASN A 442 18.23 -42.43 -2.89
CA ASN A 442 18.58 -41.85 -1.59
C ASN A 442 20.06 -41.59 -1.31
N GLU A 443 20.96 -42.05 -2.17
CA GLU A 443 22.38 -41.75 -2.05
C GLU A 443 22.77 -40.60 -3.01
N PRO A 444 23.64 -39.67 -2.58
CA PRO A 444 24.16 -38.63 -3.47
C PRO A 444 25.14 -39.21 -4.50
N ALA A 445 25.14 -38.70 -5.73
CA ALA A 445 26.19 -39.03 -6.70
C ALA A 445 27.55 -38.48 -6.30
N ASP A 446 28.62 -39.19 -6.70
CA ASP A 446 29.97 -38.64 -6.72
C ASP A 446 29.99 -37.43 -7.67
N PRO A 447 30.47 -36.25 -7.23
CA PRO A 447 30.65 -35.09 -8.10
C PRO A 447 31.44 -35.37 -9.39
N ALA A 448 32.30 -36.40 -9.41
CA ALA A 448 33.03 -36.82 -10.60
C ALA A 448 32.14 -37.40 -11.72
N LEU A 449 30.88 -37.75 -11.42
CA LEU A 449 29.90 -38.20 -12.41
C LEU A 449 29.29 -37.04 -13.21
N VAL A 450 29.33 -35.81 -12.68
CA VAL A 450 28.83 -34.62 -13.37
C VAL A 450 29.86 -34.17 -14.41
N LYS A 451 29.50 -34.33 -15.69
CA LYS A 451 30.38 -34.04 -16.84
C LYS A 451 29.65 -33.15 -17.86
N PRO A 452 30.38 -32.30 -18.61
CA PRO A 452 29.79 -31.52 -19.70
C PRO A 452 29.14 -32.44 -20.74
N CYS A 453 28.00 -32.02 -21.27
CA CYS A 453 27.36 -32.70 -22.38
C CYS A 453 28.20 -32.54 -23.66
N PRO A 454 28.52 -33.64 -24.38
CA PRO A 454 29.52 -33.62 -25.45
C PRO A 454 29.02 -33.03 -26.77
N ASP A 455 27.71 -33.00 -26.98
CA ASP A 455 27.08 -32.62 -28.23
C ASP A 455 26.85 -31.11 -28.36
N GLU A 456 27.01 -30.56 -29.56
CA GLU A 456 26.59 -29.20 -29.87
C GLU A 456 25.07 -29.09 -29.96
N ILE A 457 24.53 -27.94 -29.53
CA ILE A 457 23.10 -27.63 -29.55
C ILE A 457 22.83 -26.39 -30.42
N LEU A 458 21.60 -26.26 -30.92
CA LEU A 458 21.20 -25.07 -31.65
C LEU A 458 21.27 -23.83 -30.75
N PHE A 459 21.80 -22.73 -31.29
CA PHE A 459 21.93 -21.48 -30.56
C PHE A 459 20.60 -21.00 -29.98
N GLY A 460 20.63 -20.62 -28.70
CA GLY A 460 19.46 -20.17 -27.95
C GLY A 460 18.59 -21.28 -27.35
N ARG A 461 18.90 -22.55 -27.64
CA ARG A 461 18.28 -23.70 -26.96
C ARG A 461 19.13 -24.16 -25.79
N ILE A 462 18.48 -24.83 -24.84
CA ILE A 462 19.13 -25.51 -23.71
C ILE A 462 18.90 -27.02 -23.85
N ASP A 463 19.89 -27.82 -23.43
CA ASP A 463 19.74 -29.26 -23.28
C ASP A 463 19.11 -29.60 -21.92
N GLN A 464 18.82 -30.87 -21.68
CA GLN A 464 18.27 -31.38 -20.43
C GLN A 464 19.08 -32.57 -19.94
N CYS A 465 19.11 -32.79 -18.63
CA CYS A 465 19.64 -34.02 -18.06
C CYS A 465 18.50 -35.03 -17.89
N TYR A 466 18.75 -36.31 -18.16
CA TYR A 466 17.79 -37.39 -17.92
C TYR A 466 18.24 -38.31 -16.78
N SER A 467 17.26 -38.91 -16.11
CA SER A 467 17.40 -40.08 -15.24
C SER A 467 16.38 -41.12 -15.66
N TYR A 468 16.82 -42.30 -16.06
CA TYR A 468 15.96 -43.41 -16.41
C TYR A 468 16.05 -44.51 -15.35
N PHE A 469 14.89 -44.99 -14.89
CA PHE A 469 14.75 -46.00 -13.83
C PHE A 469 14.21 -47.30 -14.43
N TYR A 470 15.08 -48.29 -14.60
CA TYR A 470 14.66 -49.60 -15.08
C TYR A 470 13.86 -50.37 -14.01
N PRO A 471 12.88 -51.21 -14.43
CA PRO A 471 12.10 -52.03 -13.50
C PRO A 471 12.93 -53.03 -12.66
N ASN A 472 14.16 -53.33 -13.08
CA ASN A 472 15.09 -54.20 -12.35
C ASN A 472 15.83 -53.45 -11.21
N GLY A 473 15.57 -52.15 -11.03
CA GLY A 473 16.20 -51.31 -10.01
C GLY A 473 17.47 -50.58 -10.48
N THR A 474 17.87 -50.75 -11.73
CA THR A 474 19.04 -50.08 -12.32
C THR A 474 18.70 -48.66 -12.76
N ILE A 475 19.65 -47.73 -12.64
CA ILE A 475 19.48 -46.32 -13.03
C ILE A 475 20.49 -45.99 -14.13
N VAL A 476 20.06 -45.22 -15.13
CA VAL A 476 20.94 -44.62 -16.15
C VAL A 476 20.72 -43.12 -16.18
N LYS A 477 21.80 -42.35 -16.28
CA LYS A 477 21.77 -40.89 -16.27
C LYS A 477 22.64 -40.34 -17.39
N GLY A 478 22.22 -39.24 -18.00
CA GLY A 478 23.02 -38.56 -19.01
C GLY A 478 22.38 -37.29 -19.56
N CYS A 479 22.88 -36.83 -20.71
CA CYS A 479 22.36 -35.68 -21.43
C CYS A 479 21.29 -36.11 -22.44
N PHE A 480 20.16 -35.42 -22.47
CA PHE A 480 19.00 -35.78 -23.27
C PHE A 480 19.25 -35.59 -24.77
N GLY A 481 19.94 -34.53 -25.18
CA GLY A 481 20.29 -34.29 -26.58
C GLY A 481 21.13 -35.41 -27.20
N GLU A 482 22.02 -36.02 -26.41
CA GLU A 482 22.80 -37.20 -26.82
C GLU A 482 21.93 -38.46 -26.86
N LEU A 483 21.04 -38.63 -25.90
CA LEU A 483 20.07 -39.73 -25.88
C LEU A 483 19.17 -39.70 -27.13
N ALA A 484 18.69 -38.51 -27.52
CA ALA A 484 17.87 -38.31 -28.71
C ALA A 484 18.56 -38.75 -30.02
N LYS A 485 19.91 -38.79 -30.04
CA LYS A 485 20.69 -39.28 -31.19
C LYS A 485 21.06 -40.75 -31.08
N SER A 486 21.35 -41.22 -29.86
CA SER A 486 21.90 -42.56 -29.60
C SER A 486 20.81 -43.63 -29.41
N ASP A 487 19.69 -43.29 -28.77
CA ASP A 487 18.55 -44.16 -28.51
C ASP A 487 17.23 -43.37 -28.62
N VAL A 488 16.72 -43.29 -29.85
CA VAL A 488 15.50 -42.54 -30.20
C VAL A 488 14.27 -43.06 -29.48
N ASP A 489 14.19 -44.38 -29.23
CA ASP A 489 13.04 -45.00 -28.58
C ASP A 489 13.00 -44.63 -27.09
N LEU A 490 14.16 -44.66 -26.41
CA LEU A 490 14.28 -44.24 -25.02
C LEU A 490 14.10 -42.71 -24.88
N ALA A 491 14.65 -41.92 -25.80
CA ALA A 491 14.42 -40.48 -25.83
C ALA A 491 12.94 -40.13 -26.02
N SER A 492 12.22 -40.89 -26.85
CA SER A 492 10.77 -40.71 -27.05
C SER A 492 9.98 -41.04 -25.79
N GLN A 493 10.39 -42.08 -25.02
CA GLN A 493 9.82 -42.37 -23.69
C GLN A 493 10.08 -41.23 -22.71
N CYS A 494 11.31 -40.72 -22.64
CA CYS A 494 11.66 -39.60 -21.78
C CYS A 494 10.97 -38.28 -22.16
N SER A 495 10.52 -38.15 -23.41
CA SER A 495 9.72 -37.00 -23.87
C SER A 495 8.23 -37.15 -23.57
N ASP A 496 7.78 -38.35 -23.20
CA ASP A 496 6.39 -38.61 -22.84
C ASP A 496 6.16 -38.23 -21.37
N PRO A 497 5.39 -37.17 -21.07
CA PRO A 497 5.16 -36.75 -19.69
C PRO A 497 4.35 -37.77 -18.87
N SER A 498 3.75 -38.78 -19.49
CA SER A 498 3.09 -39.88 -18.79
C SER A 498 4.03 -41.02 -18.39
N ASP A 499 5.28 -41.01 -18.88
CA ASP A 499 6.27 -42.00 -18.52
C ASP A 499 6.87 -41.67 -17.14
N VAL A 500 6.55 -42.50 -16.15
CA VAL A 500 7.03 -42.35 -14.77
C VAL A 500 8.46 -42.86 -14.58
N THR A 501 9.01 -43.59 -15.57
CA THR A 501 10.33 -44.23 -15.49
C THR A 501 11.46 -43.34 -15.98
N CYS A 502 11.17 -42.28 -16.72
CA CYS A 502 12.16 -41.29 -17.12
C CYS A 502 11.85 -39.90 -16.56
N LYS A 503 12.88 -39.25 -16.00
CA LYS A 503 12.78 -37.90 -15.44
C LYS A 503 13.77 -36.96 -16.12
N LEU A 504 13.28 -35.83 -16.62
CA LEU A 504 14.07 -34.77 -17.25
C LEU A 504 14.19 -33.57 -16.34
N CYS A 505 15.38 -32.98 -16.25
CA CYS A 505 15.60 -31.76 -15.48
C CYS A 505 16.54 -30.80 -16.20
N THR A 506 16.48 -29.52 -15.82
CA THR A 506 17.36 -28.45 -16.35
C THR A 506 18.23 -27.88 -15.25
N GLY A 507 19.49 -27.61 -15.57
CA GLY A 507 20.51 -27.07 -14.65
C GLY A 507 21.68 -28.02 -14.43
N ASP A 508 22.84 -27.47 -14.09
CA ASP A 508 24.07 -28.26 -13.93
C ASP A 508 23.94 -29.27 -12.80
N GLY A 509 24.15 -30.55 -13.13
CA GLY A 509 24.09 -31.66 -12.19
C GLY A 509 22.71 -31.87 -11.58
N CYS A 510 21.62 -31.34 -12.18
CA CYS A 510 20.27 -31.47 -11.63
C CYS A 510 19.87 -32.93 -11.42
N ASN A 511 20.38 -33.86 -12.24
CA ASN A 511 20.10 -35.29 -12.14
C ASN A 511 21.06 -36.03 -11.18
N ALA A 512 21.89 -35.34 -10.39
CA ALA A 512 22.92 -35.97 -9.56
C ALA A 512 22.37 -36.72 -8.33
N ARG A 513 21.13 -36.50 -7.91
CA ARG A 513 20.54 -37.18 -6.76
C ARG A 513 19.18 -37.74 -7.12
N SER A 514 18.87 -38.95 -6.66
CA SER A 514 17.54 -39.55 -6.84
C SER A 514 16.86 -39.84 -5.51
N VAL A 515 15.55 -39.62 -5.43
CA VAL A 515 14.70 -39.86 -4.25
C VAL A 515 13.41 -40.54 -4.67
N THR A 516 12.60 -40.98 -3.70
CA THR A 516 11.22 -41.39 -3.92
C THR A 516 10.26 -40.36 -3.35
N CYS A 517 9.21 -40.00 -4.08
CA CYS A 517 8.21 -39.01 -3.64
C CYS A 517 6.80 -39.59 -3.69
N PHE A 518 5.88 -39.01 -2.92
CA PHE A 518 4.48 -39.29 -3.13
C PHE A 518 4.00 -38.58 -4.40
N VAL A 519 3.37 -39.34 -5.30
CA VAL A 519 2.75 -38.88 -6.55
C VAL A 519 1.26 -39.17 -6.49
N CYS A 520 0.46 -38.12 -6.32
CA CYS A 520 -0.99 -38.25 -6.21
C CYS A 520 -1.70 -36.93 -6.51
N ASP A 521 -3.02 -37.01 -6.66
CA ASP A 521 -3.89 -35.88 -6.95
C ASP A 521 -5.20 -36.02 -6.16
N THR A 522 -5.66 -34.95 -5.50
CA THR A 522 -6.92 -34.97 -4.71
C THR A 522 -8.17 -35.28 -5.53
N ASP A 523 -8.21 -35.04 -6.84
CA ASP A 523 -9.33 -35.39 -7.71
C ASP A 523 -9.49 -36.90 -7.87
N THR A 524 -8.37 -37.62 -7.88
CA THR A 524 -8.34 -39.08 -8.07
C THR A 524 -8.18 -39.85 -6.77
N PHE A 525 -7.51 -39.25 -5.79
CA PHE A 525 -7.26 -39.80 -4.47
C PHE A 525 -7.44 -38.69 -3.42
N PRO A 526 -8.63 -38.60 -2.77
CA PRO A 526 -8.93 -37.55 -1.79
C PRO A 526 -7.90 -37.45 -0.65
N GLY A 527 -7.32 -38.57 -0.24
CA GLY A 527 -6.28 -38.62 0.79
C GLY A 527 -4.93 -38.03 0.38
N CYS A 528 -4.75 -37.56 -0.86
CA CYS A 528 -3.49 -37.00 -1.33
C CYS A 528 -3.08 -35.74 -0.54
N ALA A 529 -4.05 -34.96 -0.09
CA ALA A 529 -3.82 -33.78 0.74
C ALA A 529 -3.62 -34.10 2.23
N ASP A 530 -3.75 -35.36 2.65
CA ASP A 530 -3.66 -35.79 4.04
C ASP A 530 -2.21 -36.19 4.42
N ASN A 531 -2.01 -36.59 5.67
CA ASN A 531 -0.75 -37.17 6.12
C ASN A 531 -0.53 -38.55 5.51
N LEU A 532 0.40 -38.63 4.56
CA LEU A 532 0.76 -39.87 3.88
C LEU A 532 1.81 -40.67 4.67
N SER A 533 1.72 -41.99 4.52
CA SER A 533 2.66 -42.94 5.11
C SER A 533 3.07 -43.99 4.07
N GLU A 534 4.35 -44.31 4.04
CA GLU A 534 4.94 -45.22 3.06
C GLU A 534 4.28 -46.61 3.08
N SER A 535 4.01 -47.15 4.28
CA SER A 535 3.34 -48.44 4.44
C SER A 535 1.87 -48.45 4.05
N GLY A 536 1.20 -47.30 4.16
CA GLY A 536 -0.23 -47.17 3.84
C GLY A 536 -0.51 -46.78 2.38
N HIS A 537 0.47 -46.16 1.72
CA HIS A 537 0.30 -45.48 0.44
C HIS A 537 1.40 -45.83 -0.57
N SER A 538 1.96 -47.04 -0.48
CA SER A 538 3.08 -47.48 -1.35
C SER A 538 2.75 -47.47 -2.84
N LEU A 539 1.46 -47.47 -3.23
CA LEU A 539 1.01 -47.37 -4.61
C LEU A 539 1.21 -45.98 -5.23
N TYR A 540 1.40 -44.97 -4.39
CA TYR A 540 1.59 -43.58 -4.79
C TYR A 540 3.04 -43.14 -4.64
N VAL A 541 4.00 -44.07 -4.59
CA VAL A 541 5.42 -43.74 -4.42
C VAL A 541 6.14 -43.97 -5.74
N GLU A 542 6.79 -42.93 -6.26
CA GLU A 542 7.54 -42.99 -7.52
C GLU A 542 8.97 -42.46 -7.34
N ALA A 543 9.87 -42.84 -8.25
CA ALA A 543 11.26 -42.40 -8.26
C ALA A 543 11.41 -41.07 -9.00
N CYS A 544 12.19 -40.17 -8.41
CA CYS A 544 12.47 -38.82 -8.92
C CYS A 544 13.97 -38.62 -9.16
N GLY A 545 14.28 -37.84 -10.20
CA GLY A 545 15.61 -37.62 -10.76
C GLY A 545 16.42 -36.49 -10.14
N THR A 546 15.80 -35.56 -9.39
CA THR A 546 16.48 -34.35 -8.86
C THR A 546 16.76 -34.35 -7.37
N GLY A 547 16.28 -35.36 -6.64
CA GLY A 547 16.47 -35.46 -5.20
C GLY A 547 15.45 -34.66 -4.38
N GLN A 548 14.44 -34.08 -5.03
CA GLN A 548 13.43 -33.23 -4.44
C GLN A 548 12.01 -33.71 -4.75
N CYS A 549 11.13 -33.57 -3.77
CA CYS A 549 9.69 -33.75 -3.92
C CYS A 549 8.99 -32.39 -3.96
N VAL A 550 7.76 -32.35 -4.46
CA VAL A 550 6.93 -31.13 -4.48
C VAL A 550 5.52 -31.42 -3.99
N SER A 551 4.92 -30.43 -3.33
CA SER A 551 3.47 -30.31 -3.15
C SER A 551 3.00 -29.04 -3.87
N VAL A 552 1.94 -29.17 -4.65
CA VAL A 552 1.37 -28.10 -5.48
C VAL A 552 -0.10 -27.95 -5.15
N LEU A 553 -0.56 -26.72 -5.00
CA LEU A 553 -1.96 -26.34 -4.98
C LEU A 553 -2.22 -25.60 -6.28
N GLN A 554 -3.16 -26.10 -7.07
CA GLN A 554 -3.61 -25.47 -8.31
C GLN A 554 -5.12 -25.30 -8.24
N GLY A 555 -5.60 -24.06 -8.12
CA GLY A 555 -6.98 -23.78 -7.73
C GLY A 555 -7.32 -24.44 -6.39
N THR A 556 -8.22 -25.44 -6.40
CA THR A 556 -8.64 -26.19 -5.20
C THR A 556 -7.98 -27.57 -5.07
N VAL A 557 -7.20 -28.00 -6.06
CA VAL A 557 -6.66 -29.36 -6.17
C VAL A 557 -5.23 -29.40 -5.65
N THR A 558 -4.93 -30.37 -4.78
CA THR A 558 -3.56 -30.63 -4.35
C THR A 558 -2.96 -31.80 -5.10
N ARG A 559 -1.80 -31.54 -5.67
CA ARG A 559 -0.97 -32.49 -6.39
C ARG A 559 0.34 -32.66 -5.63
N LYS A 560 0.79 -33.88 -5.47
CA LYS A 560 2.11 -34.20 -4.92
C LYS A 560 2.88 -34.93 -6.01
N GLY A 561 4.19 -34.68 -6.11
CA GLY A 561 5.00 -35.38 -7.10
C GLY A 561 6.51 -35.14 -7.01
N CYS A 562 7.22 -35.49 -8.08
CA CYS A 562 8.63 -35.16 -8.27
C CYS A 562 8.79 -33.68 -8.65
N SER A 563 9.77 -32.96 -8.10
CA SER A 563 9.88 -31.52 -8.35
C SER A 563 10.14 -31.18 -9.83
N GLU A 564 10.87 -32.03 -10.55
CA GLU A 564 11.16 -31.81 -11.97
C GLU A 564 9.93 -31.83 -12.87
N ASP A 565 8.90 -32.61 -12.52
CA ASP A 565 7.67 -32.72 -13.32
C ASP A 565 6.80 -31.46 -13.20
N TYR A 566 6.99 -30.67 -12.13
CA TYR A 566 6.22 -29.46 -11.84
C TYR A 566 7.05 -28.18 -11.99
N LYS A 567 8.31 -28.26 -12.43
CA LYS A 567 9.22 -27.12 -12.49
C LYS A 567 8.62 -25.92 -13.24
N VAL A 568 8.09 -26.14 -14.44
CA VAL A 568 7.47 -25.08 -15.26
C VAL A 568 6.25 -24.49 -14.58
N LEU A 569 5.41 -25.33 -13.95
CA LEU A 569 4.21 -24.88 -13.26
C LEU A 569 4.55 -24.01 -12.05
N CYS A 570 5.58 -24.40 -11.29
CA CYS A 570 6.01 -23.70 -10.09
C CYS A 570 6.89 -22.46 -10.35
N GLU A 571 7.45 -22.33 -11.55
CA GLU A 571 8.20 -21.14 -12.00
C GLU A 571 7.32 -20.12 -12.76
N SER A 572 6.07 -20.48 -13.09
CA SER A 572 5.13 -19.54 -13.71
C SER A 572 4.57 -18.54 -12.69
N ASP A 573 4.58 -17.24 -13.01
CA ASP A 573 4.04 -16.15 -12.18
C ASP A 573 2.48 -16.12 -12.14
N GLY A 574 1.84 -17.31 -12.18
CA GLY A 574 0.39 -17.44 -12.14
C GLY A 574 -0.14 -17.31 -10.71
N SER A 575 -1.09 -16.40 -10.49
CA SER A 575 -1.72 -16.16 -9.17
C SER A 575 -2.54 -17.34 -8.62
N ASP A 576 -2.77 -18.40 -9.40
CA ASP A 576 -3.64 -19.55 -9.08
C ASP A 576 -2.86 -20.86 -8.77
N VAL A 577 -1.53 -20.76 -8.61
CA VAL A 577 -0.65 -21.89 -8.32
C VAL A 577 0.25 -21.57 -7.13
N THR A 578 0.30 -22.46 -6.15
CA THR A 578 1.26 -22.42 -5.05
C THR A 578 2.05 -23.71 -5.00
N CYS A 579 3.37 -23.63 -4.87
CA CYS A 579 4.25 -24.79 -4.80
C CYS A 579 5.15 -24.74 -3.57
N GLU A 580 5.44 -25.91 -3.00
CA GLU A 580 6.45 -26.10 -1.98
C GLU A 580 7.34 -27.29 -2.35
N THR A 581 8.64 -27.06 -2.45
CA THR A 581 9.65 -28.08 -2.79
C THR A 581 10.41 -28.52 -1.55
N PHE A 582 10.73 -29.80 -1.48
CA PHE A 582 11.31 -30.42 -0.29
C PHE A 582 12.46 -31.37 -0.66
N ASP A 583 13.60 -31.22 0.00
CA ASP A 583 14.75 -32.10 -0.20
C ASP A 583 14.56 -33.48 0.45
N GLY A 584 14.93 -34.54 -0.28
CA GLY A 584 14.96 -35.91 0.25
C GLY A 584 13.69 -36.72 -0.04
N SER A 585 13.74 -38.00 0.34
CA SER A 585 12.65 -38.94 0.07
C SER A 585 11.43 -38.74 0.95
N ILE A 586 10.26 -38.90 0.34
CA ILE A 586 8.95 -38.89 1.00
C ILE A 586 8.75 -37.61 1.82
N SER A 587 9.40 -36.53 1.38
CA SER A 587 9.46 -35.25 2.08
C SER A 587 8.16 -34.45 1.90
N ASN A 588 7.43 -34.70 0.81
CA ASN A 588 6.10 -34.14 0.54
C ASN A 588 4.94 -34.86 1.26
N ARG A 589 5.18 -35.55 2.38
CA ARG A 589 4.18 -36.39 3.07
C ARG A 589 3.13 -35.67 3.92
N ALA A 590 3.38 -34.42 4.28
CA ALA A 590 2.52 -33.67 5.20
C ALA A 590 1.24 -33.18 4.51
N VAL A 591 0.27 -32.79 5.33
CA VAL A 591 -0.95 -32.08 4.87
C VAL A 591 -0.54 -30.84 4.08
N TYR A 592 -1.16 -30.62 2.92
CA TYR A 592 -0.88 -29.47 2.07
C TYR A 592 -2.15 -28.90 1.43
N PRO A 593 -2.34 -27.57 1.42
CA PRO A 593 -1.59 -26.57 2.20
C PRO A 593 -1.66 -26.83 3.71
N ALA A 594 -0.75 -26.23 4.49
CA ALA A 594 -0.60 -26.52 5.92
C ALA A 594 -1.82 -26.08 6.77
N ASP A 595 -2.56 -25.09 6.31
CA ASP A 595 -3.79 -24.54 6.90
C ASP A 595 -5.07 -25.27 6.45
N ARG A 596 -4.95 -26.32 5.63
CA ARG A 596 -6.10 -27.07 5.12
C ARG A 596 -6.91 -27.71 6.24
N LEU A 597 -8.21 -27.42 6.24
CA LEU A 597 -9.17 -27.96 7.21
C LEU A 597 -9.26 -29.49 7.12
N GLN A 598 -9.34 -30.14 8.27
CA GLN A 598 -9.56 -31.58 8.39
C GLN A 598 -10.89 -31.83 9.11
N CYS A 599 -11.75 -32.66 8.55
CA CYS A 599 -13.08 -32.97 9.09
C CYS A 599 -13.26 -34.47 9.31
N PHE A 600 -14.16 -34.85 10.21
CA PHE A 600 -14.67 -36.22 10.22
C PHE A 600 -15.56 -36.42 8.98
N GLN A 601 -15.25 -37.42 8.16
CA GLN A 601 -15.96 -37.70 6.91
C GLN A 601 -16.55 -39.12 6.99
N CYS A 602 -17.87 -39.24 7.15
CA CYS A 602 -18.53 -40.55 7.27
C CYS A 602 -20.06 -40.48 7.09
N GLN A 603 -20.69 -41.63 6.85
CA GLN A 603 -22.15 -41.78 6.69
C GLN A 603 -22.74 -42.94 7.52
N GLY A 604 -23.97 -42.76 8.00
CA GLY A 604 -24.82 -43.78 8.61
C GLY A 604 -24.76 -43.78 10.14
N SER A 605 -25.41 -44.76 10.79
CA SER A 605 -25.50 -44.85 12.26
C SER A 605 -24.15 -44.99 12.96
N SER A 606 -23.14 -45.47 12.24
CA SER A 606 -21.78 -45.51 12.75
C SER A 606 -21.21 -44.10 13.03
N CYS A 607 -21.79 -43.03 12.49
CA CYS A 607 -21.36 -41.63 12.61
C CYS A 607 -22.08 -40.83 13.70
N ASP A 608 -23.01 -41.46 14.42
CA ASP A 608 -23.84 -40.80 15.43
C ASP A 608 -23.00 -40.28 16.60
N VAL A 609 -21.92 -40.99 16.93
CA VAL A 609 -20.93 -40.60 17.95
C VAL A 609 -19.53 -40.82 17.39
N ILE A 610 -18.65 -39.83 17.55
CA ILE A 610 -17.23 -39.96 17.19
C ILE A 610 -16.45 -40.46 18.40
N GLU A 611 -16.05 -41.73 18.37
CA GLU A 611 -15.14 -42.29 19.37
C GLU A 611 -13.70 -41.97 18.97
N SER A 612 -13.00 -41.15 19.76
CA SER A 612 -11.65 -40.62 19.46
C SER A 612 -10.54 -41.67 19.26
N THR A 613 -10.83 -42.95 19.50
CA THR A 613 -9.85 -44.05 19.35
C THR A 613 -9.99 -44.83 18.03
N THR A 614 -11.06 -44.59 17.25
CA THR A 614 -11.37 -45.42 16.07
C THR A 614 -11.48 -44.64 14.77
N ARG A 615 -11.51 -43.29 14.80
CA ARG A 615 -11.57 -42.45 13.60
C ARG A 615 -10.68 -41.22 13.69
N SER A 616 -9.88 -41.01 12.64
CA SER A 616 -9.14 -39.78 12.39
C SER A 616 -9.96 -38.86 11.48
N ALA A 617 -9.82 -37.55 11.67
CA ALA A 617 -10.26 -36.59 10.68
C ALA A 617 -9.34 -36.63 9.46
N SER A 618 -9.91 -36.34 8.29
CA SER A 618 -9.18 -36.30 7.02
C SER A 618 -9.29 -34.93 6.40
N ALA A 619 -8.25 -34.53 5.67
CA ALA A 619 -8.22 -33.27 4.92
C ALA A 619 -9.38 -33.20 3.92
N CYS A 620 -9.96 -32.02 3.76
CA CYS A 620 -10.99 -31.78 2.75
C CYS A 620 -10.42 -31.99 1.34
N GLN A 621 -11.17 -32.69 0.48
CA GLN A 621 -10.70 -33.05 -0.87
C GLN A 621 -10.44 -31.80 -1.70
N GLN A 622 -11.33 -30.80 -1.65
CA GLN A 622 -11.11 -29.49 -2.25
C GLN A 622 -10.55 -28.51 -1.22
N TYR A 623 -9.58 -27.72 -1.64
CA TYR A 623 -9.03 -26.67 -0.80
C TYR A 623 -9.89 -25.41 -0.90
N ASN A 624 -10.38 -24.95 0.23
CA ASN A 624 -11.00 -23.64 0.39
C ASN A 624 -10.48 -23.04 1.71
N PRO A 625 -9.85 -21.84 1.70
CA PRO A 625 -9.33 -21.23 2.91
C PRO A 625 -10.41 -20.90 3.95
N THR A 626 -11.68 -20.79 3.53
CA THR A 626 -12.84 -20.57 4.40
C THR A 626 -13.76 -21.79 4.46
N ASP A 627 -13.23 -23.00 4.26
CA ASP A 627 -14.05 -24.22 4.29
C ASP A 627 -14.67 -24.45 5.68
N GLU A 628 -15.73 -25.27 5.69
CA GLU A 628 -16.43 -25.65 6.90
C GLU A 628 -16.62 -27.17 6.94
N CYS A 629 -16.46 -27.76 8.12
CA CYS A 629 -16.95 -29.11 8.37
C CYS A 629 -18.46 -29.07 8.61
N TYR A 630 -19.21 -30.02 8.06
CA TYR A 630 -20.64 -30.15 8.32
C TYR A 630 -21.00 -31.44 9.07
N THR A 631 -22.15 -31.40 9.74
CA THR A 631 -22.91 -32.57 10.21
C THR A 631 -24.38 -32.38 9.87
N TYR A 632 -24.99 -33.40 9.25
CA TYR A 632 -26.42 -33.49 8.96
C TYR A 632 -27.01 -34.76 9.56
N VAL A 633 -28.20 -34.66 10.14
CA VAL A 633 -28.94 -35.82 10.67
C VAL A 633 -30.33 -35.88 10.01
N SER A 634 -30.58 -36.95 9.28
CA SER A 634 -31.84 -37.16 8.55
C SER A 634 -33.04 -37.41 9.48
N ASP A 635 -34.27 -37.33 8.95
CA ASP A 635 -35.50 -37.63 9.71
C ASP A 635 -35.53 -39.07 10.25
N SER A 636 -34.84 -39.98 9.55
CA SER A 636 -34.69 -41.38 9.95
C SER A 636 -33.58 -41.59 11.00
N GLY A 637 -32.83 -40.55 11.36
CA GLY A 637 -31.73 -40.60 12.32
C GLY A 637 -30.38 -41.03 11.73
N GLU A 638 -30.20 -40.99 10.40
CA GLU A 638 -28.90 -41.26 9.78
C GLU A 638 -28.01 -40.01 9.81
N THR A 639 -26.77 -40.17 10.28
CA THR A 639 -25.80 -39.08 10.40
C THR A 639 -24.84 -39.03 9.21
N PHE A 640 -24.59 -37.83 8.69
CA PHE A 640 -23.67 -37.53 7.60
C PHE A 640 -22.70 -36.45 8.07
N ARG A 641 -21.40 -36.66 7.85
CA ARG A 641 -20.34 -35.69 8.18
C ARG A 641 -19.38 -35.57 7.01
N GLY A 642 -18.91 -34.36 6.73
CA GLY A 642 -17.98 -34.10 5.63
C GLY A 642 -17.49 -32.65 5.62
N CYS A 643 -16.80 -32.26 4.55
CA CYS A 643 -16.44 -30.86 4.27
C CYS A 643 -17.48 -30.23 3.32
N VAL A 644 -17.76 -28.94 3.48
CA VAL A 644 -18.78 -28.26 2.66
C VAL A 644 -18.30 -28.11 1.22
N SER A 645 -17.01 -27.85 1.01
CA SER A 645 -16.39 -27.75 -0.33
C SER A 645 -16.42 -29.05 -1.14
N ASP A 646 -16.48 -30.21 -0.47
CA ASP A 646 -16.38 -31.51 -1.13
C ASP A 646 -17.69 -31.85 -1.85
N LEU A 647 -17.64 -31.91 -3.19
CA LEU A 647 -18.78 -32.17 -4.06
C LEU A 647 -19.09 -33.67 -4.27
N GLN A 648 -18.31 -34.57 -3.66
CA GLN A 648 -18.49 -36.00 -3.83
C GLN A 648 -19.46 -36.56 -2.75
N ALA A 649 -20.58 -37.11 -3.24
CA ALA A 649 -21.80 -37.47 -2.53
C ALA A 649 -22.73 -36.27 -2.28
N SER A 650 -24.04 -36.49 -2.42
CA SER A 650 -25.09 -35.48 -2.18
C SER A 650 -24.87 -34.83 -0.81
N ASN A 651 -24.24 -33.66 -0.78
CA ASN A 651 -24.04 -32.91 0.44
C ASN A 651 -25.42 -32.40 0.87
N PRO A 652 -26.04 -33.00 1.91
CA PRO A 652 -27.41 -32.64 2.30
C PRO A 652 -27.48 -31.19 2.79
N CYS A 653 -26.33 -30.61 3.17
CA CYS A 653 -26.22 -29.24 3.63
C CYS A 653 -26.19 -28.19 2.52
N ILE A 654 -26.13 -28.60 1.26
CA ILE A 654 -26.38 -27.71 0.11
C ILE A 654 -27.89 -27.57 -0.13
N GLU A 655 -28.64 -28.67 -0.05
CA GLU A 655 -30.10 -28.66 -0.28
C GLU A 655 -30.92 -28.27 0.95
N GLN A 656 -30.45 -28.65 2.15
CA GLN A 656 -31.12 -28.45 3.44
C GLN A 656 -30.20 -27.71 4.41
N SER A 657 -29.76 -26.51 4.02
CA SER A 657 -28.83 -25.68 4.81
C SER A 657 -29.28 -25.47 6.25
N ASP A 658 -30.58 -25.31 6.46
CA ASP A 658 -31.18 -24.97 7.77
C ASP A 658 -31.10 -26.10 8.80
N LEU A 659 -30.85 -27.34 8.35
CA LEU A 659 -30.78 -28.53 9.22
C LEU A 659 -29.33 -28.97 9.48
N CYS A 660 -28.36 -28.22 8.98
CA CYS A 660 -26.95 -28.58 9.07
C CYS A 660 -26.21 -27.79 10.14
N VAL A 661 -25.38 -28.50 10.89
CA VAL A 661 -24.44 -27.88 11.83
C VAL A 661 -23.09 -27.79 11.16
N ARG A 662 -22.57 -26.57 11.02
CA ARG A 662 -21.28 -26.27 10.41
C ARG A 662 -20.29 -25.74 11.43
N CYS A 663 -19.01 -25.91 11.18
CA CYS A 663 -17.94 -25.35 12.00
C CYS A 663 -16.64 -25.26 11.21
N ASN A 664 -15.80 -24.29 11.55
CA ASN A 664 -14.45 -24.10 11.00
C ASN A 664 -13.43 -23.73 12.08
N SER A 665 -13.82 -23.78 13.36
CA SER A 665 -13.05 -23.22 14.48
C SER A 665 -11.79 -24.00 14.82
N GLU A 666 -11.79 -25.32 14.58
CA GLU A 666 -10.66 -26.20 14.87
C GLU A 666 -10.66 -27.41 13.92
N LEU A 667 -9.51 -28.09 13.79
CA LEU A 667 -9.43 -29.38 13.12
C LEU A 667 -10.41 -30.37 13.78
N ALA A 668 -11.16 -31.10 12.97
CA ALA A 668 -12.10 -32.11 13.41
C ALA A 668 -13.26 -31.57 14.30
N CYS A 669 -13.66 -30.32 14.09
CA CYS A 669 -14.70 -29.65 14.89
C CYS A 669 -16.10 -30.30 14.79
N ASN A 670 -16.39 -31.06 13.72
CA ASN A 670 -17.67 -31.71 13.51
C ASN A 670 -17.80 -33.02 14.29
N ASN A 671 -17.55 -32.98 15.60
CA ASN A 671 -17.49 -34.13 16.50
C ASN A 671 -18.71 -34.29 17.42
N GLN A 672 -19.67 -33.37 17.37
CA GLN A 672 -20.85 -33.36 18.23
C GLN A 672 -21.74 -34.59 17.99
N PRO A 673 -22.36 -35.19 19.03
CA PRO A 673 -23.25 -36.33 18.87
C PRO A 673 -24.52 -35.97 18.08
N ALA A 674 -25.04 -36.92 17.32
CA ALA A 674 -26.23 -36.74 16.47
C ALA A 674 -27.53 -36.50 17.25
N ILE A 675 -27.56 -36.82 18.54
CA ILE A 675 -28.68 -36.60 19.45
C ILE A 675 -28.19 -35.74 20.61
N ARG A 676 -28.93 -34.69 20.94
CA ARG A 676 -28.59 -33.75 22.02
C ARG A 676 -29.74 -33.59 23.02
N SER A 677 -29.40 -33.16 24.23
CA SER A 677 -30.40 -32.69 25.20
C SER A 677 -31.12 -31.47 24.64
N ASN A 678 -32.40 -31.38 24.93
CA ASN A 678 -33.21 -30.24 24.55
C ASN A 678 -33.05 -29.13 25.59
N GLU A 679 -32.51 -27.99 25.16
CA GLU A 679 -32.24 -26.85 26.06
C GLU A 679 -33.37 -25.81 26.06
N LEU A 680 -34.38 -25.96 25.18
CA LEU A 680 -35.50 -25.02 25.05
C LEU A 680 -36.33 -24.97 26.35
N ILE A 681 -36.67 -23.76 26.78
CA ILE A 681 -37.50 -23.51 27.96
C ILE A 681 -38.86 -22.98 27.53
N CYS A 682 -39.93 -23.73 27.83
CA CYS A 682 -41.31 -23.31 27.51
C CYS A 682 -42.15 -23.14 28.78
N ALA A 683 -43.17 -22.29 28.71
CA ALA A 683 -44.28 -22.32 29.68
C ALA A 683 -45.04 -23.63 29.53
N GLN A 684 -45.31 -24.31 30.65
CA GLN A 684 -46.01 -25.60 30.66
C GLN A 684 -47.28 -25.54 31.52
N CYS A 685 -48.43 -25.82 30.89
CA CYS A 685 -49.72 -25.95 31.56
C CYS A 685 -50.65 -26.87 30.75
N THR A 686 -51.46 -27.68 31.42
CA THR A 686 -52.27 -28.73 30.75
C THR A 686 -53.78 -28.48 30.83
N ARG A 687 -54.21 -27.40 31.50
CA ARG A 687 -55.62 -27.02 31.70
C ARG A 687 -55.79 -25.51 31.65
N ALA A 688 -56.93 -25.05 31.13
CA ALA A 688 -57.22 -23.62 30.99
C ALA A 688 -57.08 -22.82 32.30
N VAL A 689 -57.59 -23.34 33.42
CA VAL A 689 -57.48 -22.69 34.74
C VAL A 689 -56.01 -22.53 35.19
N GLU A 690 -55.14 -23.47 34.85
CA GLU A 690 -53.70 -23.41 35.16
C GLU A 690 -52.98 -22.43 34.21
N CYS A 691 -53.41 -22.35 32.94
CA CYS A 691 -52.86 -21.43 31.95
C CYS A 691 -53.31 -19.98 32.14
N GLU A 692 -54.43 -19.74 32.84
CA GLU A 692 -54.93 -18.40 33.18
C GLU A 692 -54.33 -17.83 34.48
N ALA A 693 -53.94 -18.69 35.43
CA ALA A 693 -53.25 -18.25 36.63
C ALA A 693 -51.85 -17.69 36.25
N MET A 694 -51.53 -16.46 36.64
CA MET A 694 -50.25 -15.79 36.30
C MET A 694 -48.98 -16.47 36.91
N GLU A 695 -49.09 -17.64 37.52
CA GLU A 695 -47.98 -18.47 38.00
C GLU A 695 -47.55 -19.48 36.92
N GLN A 696 -47.16 -19.01 35.74
CA GLN A 696 -46.68 -19.89 34.67
C GLN A 696 -45.31 -20.51 35.04
N ARG A 697 -45.21 -21.84 34.98
CA ARG A 697 -43.96 -22.58 35.21
C ARG A 697 -43.21 -22.72 33.89
N PHE A 698 -42.04 -22.09 33.82
CA PHE A 698 -41.11 -22.25 32.72
C PHE A 698 -40.15 -23.40 33.02
N GLU A 699 -40.19 -24.46 32.24
CA GLU A 699 -39.41 -25.68 32.45
C GLU A 699 -38.75 -26.11 31.14
N LYS A 700 -37.56 -26.73 31.24
CA LYS A 700 -36.84 -27.27 30.09
C LYS A 700 -37.62 -28.44 29.47
N CYS A 701 -37.62 -28.52 28.15
CA CYS A 701 -38.21 -29.64 27.42
C CYS A 701 -37.46 -30.95 27.72
N THR A 702 -38.16 -32.09 27.74
CA THR A 702 -37.59 -33.35 28.25
C THR A 702 -37.18 -34.34 27.18
N GLN A 703 -37.80 -34.34 26.00
CA GLN A 703 -37.40 -35.20 24.89
C GLN A 703 -36.15 -34.67 24.18
N PRO A 704 -35.16 -35.54 23.87
CA PRO A 704 -33.98 -35.13 23.13
C PRO A 704 -34.31 -34.79 21.67
N VAL A 705 -33.46 -33.97 21.06
CA VAL A 705 -33.60 -33.52 19.67
C VAL A 705 -32.42 -34.00 18.82
N LEU A 706 -32.64 -34.11 17.51
CA LEU A 706 -31.57 -34.38 16.56
C LEU A 706 -30.69 -33.13 16.42
N LEU A 707 -29.39 -33.33 16.23
CA LEU A 707 -28.44 -32.25 15.98
C LEU A 707 -28.88 -31.46 14.73
N GLY A 708 -28.93 -30.12 14.86
CA GLY A 708 -29.42 -29.23 13.81
C GLY A 708 -30.95 -29.06 13.77
N ARG A 709 -31.70 -29.68 14.68
CA ARG A 709 -33.17 -29.56 14.74
C ARG A 709 -33.64 -28.90 16.04
N PRO A 710 -34.21 -27.69 15.99
CA PRO A 710 -34.80 -27.07 17.16
C PRO A 710 -36.13 -27.75 17.54
N ASP A 711 -36.49 -27.71 18.82
CA ASP A 711 -37.86 -27.97 19.28
C ASP A 711 -38.69 -26.67 19.20
N SER A 712 -39.98 -26.74 19.50
CA SER A 712 -40.85 -25.55 19.53
C SER A 712 -41.71 -25.51 20.78
N CYS A 713 -41.95 -24.32 21.32
CA CYS A 713 -42.99 -24.12 22.31
C CYS A 713 -44.35 -23.98 21.61
N TYR A 714 -45.40 -24.57 22.18
CA TYR A 714 -46.76 -24.44 21.67
C TYR A 714 -47.68 -23.68 22.63
N VAL A 715 -48.71 -23.06 22.06
CA VAL A 715 -49.90 -22.57 22.76
C VAL A 715 -51.12 -23.16 22.06
N GLN A 716 -51.93 -23.92 22.80
CA GLN A 716 -53.19 -24.45 22.31
C GLN A 716 -54.34 -23.56 22.79
N ALA A 717 -55.17 -23.06 21.89
CA ALA A 717 -56.29 -22.17 22.20
C ALA A 717 -57.57 -22.59 21.47
N PHE A 718 -58.73 -22.36 22.09
CA PHE A 718 -60.03 -22.55 21.47
C PHE A 718 -60.93 -21.34 21.74
N ALA A 719 -61.43 -20.69 20.69
CA ALA A 719 -62.28 -19.50 20.79
C ALA A 719 -61.72 -18.35 21.67
N GLY A 720 -60.39 -18.22 21.74
CA GLY A 720 -59.69 -17.20 22.55
C GLY A 720 -59.34 -17.63 23.98
N GLU A 721 -59.75 -18.82 24.43
CA GLU A 721 -59.36 -19.40 25.72
C GLU A 721 -58.12 -20.30 25.54
N ILE A 722 -57.09 -20.11 26.37
CA ILE A 722 -55.85 -20.90 26.31
C ILE A 722 -56.06 -22.21 27.05
N LEU A 723 -55.97 -23.34 26.36
CA LEU A 723 -56.23 -24.67 26.91
C LEU A 723 -54.97 -25.33 27.49
N ALA A 724 -53.82 -25.17 26.81
CA ALA A 724 -52.56 -25.76 27.19
C ALA A 724 -51.37 -24.99 26.58
N ARG A 725 -50.20 -25.09 27.23
CA ARG A 725 -48.90 -24.61 26.76
C ARG A 725 -47.86 -25.68 27.06
N GLY A 726 -46.83 -25.83 26.23
CA GLY A 726 -45.75 -26.77 26.50
C GLY A 726 -44.73 -26.87 25.38
N CYS A 727 -43.82 -27.84 25.49
CA CYS A 727 -42.88 -28.20 24.42
C CYS A 727 -43.53 -29.15 23.42
N LEU A 728 -43.32 -28.93 22.13
CA LEU A 728 -43.90 -29.75 21.07
C LEU A 728 -43.32 -31.17 21.10
N SER A 729 -42.03 -31.32 21.38
CA SER A 729 -41.39 -32.64 21.56
C SER A 729 -41.91 -33.44 22.75
N ASP A 730 -42.54 -32.80 23.74
CA ASP A 730 -43.15 -33.47 24.90
C ASP A 730 -44.66 -33.71 24.71
N ALA A 731 -45.28 -33.08 23.72
CA ALA A 731 -46.72 -33.19 23.45
C ALA A 731 -47.14 -34.60 23.00
N PRO A 732 -48.38 -35.05 23.24
CA PRO A 732 -48.88 -36.30 22.66
C PRO A 732 -48.96 -36.21 21.13
N LEU A 733 -48.77 -37.35 20.43
CA LEU A 733 -48.75 -37.43 18.96
C LEU A 733 -49.95 -36.72 18.31
N SER A 734 -51.15 -36.90 18.85
CA SER A 734 -52.37 -36.26 18.34
C SER A 734 -52.38 -34.73 18.40
N LEU A 735 -51.58 -34.13 19.30
CA LEU A 735 -51.42 -32.67 19.38
C LEU A 735 -50.29 -32.21 18.46
N ARG A 736 -49.19 -32.98 18.36
CA ARG A 736 -48.11 -32.71 17.40
C ARG A 736 -48.63 -32.70 15.97
N ASP A 737 -49.42 -33.70 15.58
CA ASP A 737 -50.01 -33.79 14.25
C ASP A 737 -50.92 -32.59 13.96
N LYS A 738 -51.72 -32.16 14.95
CA LYS A 738 -52.59 -30.98 14.84
C LYS A 738 -51.82 -29.66 14.68
N CYS A 739 -50.69 -29.52 15.36
CA CYS A 739 -49.82 -28.35 15.26
C CYS A 739 -48.93 -28.40 13.99
N ALA A 740 -48.66 -29.59 13.44
CA ALA A 740 -47.90 -29.78 12.20
C ALA A 740 -48.73 -29.49 10.92
N GLU A 741 -50.06 -29.69 10.95
CA GLU A 741 -50.93 -29.53 9.77
C GLU A 741 -51.39 -28.08 9.47
N ASN A 742 -51.18 -27.08 10.35
CA ASN A 742 -51.90 -25.79 10.26
C ASN A 742 -51.03 -24.53 10.33
N GLY A 743 -50.53 -24.08 9.18
CA GLY A 743 -50.01 -22.73 8.96
C GLY A 743 -51.09 -21.71 8.54
N ALA A 744 -52.30 -21.77 9.14
CA ALA A 744 -53.44 -20.93 8.75
C ALA A 744 -53.88 -19.97 9.87
N PRO A 745 -54.40 -18.76 9.56
CA PRO A 745 -54.76 -17.71 10.54
C PRO A 745 -55.89 -18.03 11.54
N ASN A 746 -56.35 -19.29 11.62
CA ASN A 746 -57.42 -19.77 12.50
C ASN A 746 -57.03 -21.10 13.20
N SER A 747 -55.74 -21.40 13.33
CA SER A 747 -55.29 -22.63 13.99
C SER A 747 -55.54 -22.56 15.51
N GLU A 748 -56.02 -23.66 16.09
CA GLU A 748 -56.15 -23.84 17.55
C GLU A 748 -54.78 -24.06 18.24
N CYS A 749 -53.67 -23.93 17.51
CA CYS A 749 -52.31 -24.13 17.97
C CYS A 749 -51.36 -23.11 17.33
N SER A 750 -50.61 -22.37 18.15
CA SER A 750 -49.49 -21.53 17.70
C SER A 750 -48.16 -22.09 18.21
N LEU A 751 -47.11 -21.94 17.40
CA LEU A 751 -45.76 -22.41 17.68
C LEU A 751 -44.80 -21.22 17.69
N CYS A 752 -43.77 -21.32 18.51
CA CYS A 752 -42.70 -20.33 18.58
C CYS A 752 -41.38 -21.02 19.00
N LEU A 753 -40.24 -20.49 18.56
CA LEU A 753 -38.93 -21.16 18.68
C LEU A 753 -38.08 -20.64 19.83
N CYS A 754 -38.33 -19.41 20.29
CA CYS A 754 -37.49 -18.78 21.31
C CYS A 754 -37.82 -19.28 22.73
N ASP A 755 -36.82 -19.19 23.62
CA ASP A 755 -37.04 -19.45 25.03
C ASP A 755 -38.18 -18.57 25.56
N ARG A 756 -39.13 -19.22 26.25
CA ARG A 756 -40.28 -18.60 26.92
C ARG A 756 -41.22 -17.84 25.99
N CYS A 757 -41.10 -17.98 24.66
CA CYS A 757 -41.94 -17.27 23.70
C CYS A 757 -43.45 -17.51 23.93
N ASN A 758 -43.81 -18.73 24.35
CA ASN A 758 -45.19 -19.11 24.64
C ASN A 758 -45.68 -18.60 26.01
N GLY A 759 -45.25 -17.43 26.46
CA GLY A 759 -45.72 -16.77 27.68
C GLY A 759 -46.86 -15.75 27.41
N PRO A 760 -47.11 -14.83 28.36
CA PRO A 760 -48.01 -13.68 28.19
C PRO A 760 -47.43 -12.59 27.29
N SER A 761 -48.25 -11.81 26.58
CA SER A 761 -47.76 -10.75 25.68
C SER A 761 -46.95 -9.64 26.38
N VAL A 762 -45.96 -9.10 25.67
CA VAL A 762 -45.07 -8.02 26.15
C VAL A 762 -45.03 -6.85 25.16
N GLN A 763 -44.52 -5.69 25.58
CA GLN A 763 -44.22 -4.56 24.69
C GLN A 763 -42.71 -4.39 24.56
N CYS A 764 -42.18 -4.31 23.34
CA CYS A 764 -40.74 -4.25 23.07
C CYS A 764 -40.36 -2.98 22.31
N VAL A 765 -39.13 -2.49 22.50
CA VAL A 765 -38.56 -1.46 21.65
C VAL A 765 -38.41 -1.99 20.24
N SER A 766 -38.80 -1.20 19.24
CA SER A 766 -38.74 -1.51 17.82
C SER A 766 -37.87 -0.51 17.05
N CYS A 767 -36.78 -1.01 16.46
CA CYS A 767 -35.79 -0.24 15.69
C CYS A 767 -35.06 -1.19 14.71
N GLU A 768 -34.82 -0.77 13.47
CA GLU A 768 -34.03 -1.51 12.46
C GLU A 768 -33.35 -0.49 11.54
N ASP A 769 -32.06 -0.25 11.74
CA ASP A 769 -31.28 0.77 11.02
C ASP A 769 -29.75 0.55 11.20
N GLU A 770 -28.93 1.17 10.34
CA GLU A 770 -27.46 1.13 10.40
C GLU A 770 -26.93 2.05 11.50
N THR A 771 -27.69 3.10 11.84
CA THR A 771 -27.34 4.10 12.87
C THR A 771 -28.52 4.34 13.83
N GLY A 772 -28.26 4.76 15.06
CA GLY A 772 -29.29 5.12 16.04
C GLY A 772 -29.99 3.95 16.74
N CYS A 773 -29.92 2.71 16.24
CA CYS A 773 -30.54 1.54 16.89
C CYS A 773 -29.66 0.83 17.94
N GLY A 774 -28.34 1.09 17.94
CA GLY A 774 -27.39 0.43 18.85
C GLY A 774 -27.41 0.94 20.29
N GLY A 775 -27.81 2.20 20.49
CA GLY A 775 -27.83 2.86 21.81
C GLY A 775 -29.09 2.58 22.65
N ILE A 776 -29.13 3.18 23.85
CA ILE A 776 -30.33 3.22 24.71
C ILE A 776 -31.20 4.38 24.23
N LEU A 777 -32.42 4.09 23.79
CA LEU A 777 -33.36 5.06 23.20
C LEU A 777 -34.20 5.77 24.27
N GLY A 778 -34.42 5.14 25.41
CA GLY A 778 -35.13 5.72 26.54
C GLY A 778 -36.55 6.19 26.18
N ALA A 779 -36.86 7.45 26.49
CA ALA A 779 -38.20 8.00 26.28
C ALA A 779 -38.59 8.19 24.81
N GLU A 780 -37.62 8.17 23.89
CA GLU A 780 -37.84 8.32 22.44
C GLU A 780 -38.07 6.97 21.73
N ALA A 781 -37.94 5.85 22.46
CA ALA A 781 -38.11 4.51 21.94
C ALA A 781 -39.53 4.24 21.43
N LYS A 782 -39.66 3.69 20.22
CA LYS A 782 -40.94 3.20 19.69
C LYS A 782 -41.24 1.83 20.29
N LEU A 783 -42.36 1.71 21.01
CA LEU A 783 -42.80 0.44 21.60
C LEU A 783 -43.81 -0.28 20.68
N ALA A 784 -43.50 -1.52 20.31
CA ALA A 784 -44.39 -2.44 19.60
C ALA A 784 -45.04 -3.44 20.58
N ALA A 785 -46.31 -3.78 20.36
CA ALA A 785 -46.99 -4.82 21.12
C ALA A 785 -46.74 -6.19 20.46
N CYS A 786 -46.20 -7.12 21.24
CA CYS A 786 -45.81 -8.44 20.78
C CYS A 786 -46.87 -9.48 21.14
N GLU A 787 -47.03 -10.50 20.28
CA GLU A 787 -47.89 -11.65 20.51
C GLU A 787 -47.25 -12.63 21.49
N THR A 788 -45.93 -12.69 21.51
CA THR A 788 -45.15 -13.54 22.43
C THR A 788 -44.69 -12.77 23.67
N SER A 789 -44.05 -13.50 24.60
CA SER A 789 -43.51 -12.92 25.84
C SER A 789 -42.05 -12.47 25.77
N SER A 790 -41.49 -12.33 24.57
CA SER A 790 -40.06 -12.07 24.42
C SER A 790 -39.74 -10.94 23.44
N CYS A 791 -38.85 -10.06 23.89
CA CYS A 791 -38.18 -9.05 23.09
C CYS A 791 -36.83 -9.56 22.63
N VAL A 792 -36.32 -9.01 21.52
CA VAL A 792 -35.02 -9.36 20.97
C VAL A 792 -34.22 -8.12 20.56
N SER A 793 -32.89 -8.24 20.64
CA SER A 793 -31.88 -7.34 20.06
C SER A 793 -30.85 -8.20 19.32
N PHE A 794 -30.50 -7.90 18.07
CA PHE A 794 -29.53 -8.67 17.29
C PHE A 794 -28.90 -7.87 16.15
N VAL A 795 -27.79 -8.38 15.60
CA VAL A 795 -27.16 -7.83 14.39
C VAL A 795 -27.67 -8.57 13.16
N LYS A 796 -28.16 -7.84 12.16
CA LYS A 796 -28.64 -8.38 10.90
C LYS A 796 -27.64 -8.09 9.78
N HIS A 797 -27.13 -9.14 9.16
CA HIS A 797 -26.21 -9.05 8.02
C HIS A 797 -27.01 -8.90 6.73
N LEU A 798 -26.72 -7.86 5.96
CA LEU A 798 -27.28 -7.65 4.63
C LEU A 798 -26.39 -8.29 3.56
N THR A 799 -26.97 -8.62 2.40
CA THR A 799 -26.26 -9.27 1.29
C THR A 799 -25.17 -8.41 0.65
N ASN A 800 -25.16 -7.11 0.92
CA ASN A 800 -24.14 -6.17 0.48
C ASN A 800 -22.94 -6.06 1.44
N GLY A 801 -22.95 -6.80 2.56
CA GLY A 801 -21.92 -6.75 3.61
C GLY A 801 -22.20 -5.74 4.73
N SER A 802 -23.24 -4.90 4.64
CA SER A 802 -23.64 -3.98 5.72
C SER A 802 -24.21 -4.73 6.92
N LEU A 803 -24.03 -4.15 8.12
CA LEU A 803 -24.57 -4.65 9.39
C LEU A 803 -25.63 -3.69 9.94
N LEU A 804 -26.82 -4.21 10.25
CA LEU A 804 -27.92 -3.46 10.87
C LEU A 804 -28.11 -3.90 12.33
N ILE A 805 -28.46 -2.98 13.22
CA ILE A 805 -28.93 -3.35 14.57
C ILE A 805 -30.45 -3.40 14.57
N VAL A 806 -31.00 -4.53 15.02
CA VAL A 806 -32.44 -4.75 15.10
C VAL A 806 -32.86 -4.94 16.56
N LYS A 807 -33.88 -4.18 16.99
CA LYS A 807 -34.61 -4.33 18.25
C LYS A 807 -36.07 -4.59 17.91
N GLY A 808 -36.71 -5.60 18.50
CA GLY A 808 -38.11 -5.87 18.21
C GLY A 808 -38.75 -7.01 18.99
N CYS A 809 -39.93 -7.43 18.54
CA CYS A 809 -40.64 -8.60 19.04
C CYS A 809 -39.98 -9.89 18.52
N SER A 810 -39.69 -10.86 19.40
CA SER A 810 -38.94 -12.06 19.01
C SER A 810 -39.62 -12.90 17.93
N GLU A 811 -40.95 -12.94 17.89
CA GLU A 811 -41.74 -13.72 16.92
C GLU A 811 -41.55 -13.28 15.47
N LEU A 812 -41.11 -12.04 15.24
CA LEU A 812 -40.86 -11.52 13.90
C LEU A 812 -39.50 -11.97 13.35
N TYR A 813 -38.60 -12.43 14.24
CA TYR A 813 -37.19 -12.68 13.95
C TYR A 813 -36.71 -14.05 14.45
N GLU A 814 -37.63 -15.01 14.63
CA GLU A 814 -37.31 -16.31 15.25
C GLU A 814 -36.33 -17.14 14.42
N ARG A 815 -36.31 -16.97 13.09
CA ARG A 815 -35.40 -17.72 12.21
C ARG A 815 -33.96 -17.20 12.31
N GLU A 816 -33.82 -15.89 12.43
CA GLU A 816 -32.56 -15.17 12.55
C GLU A 816 -31.93 -15.34 13.93
N THR A 817 -32.74 -15.64 14.95
CA THR A 817 -32.30 -15.69 16.35
C THR A 817 -32.36 -17.11 16.90
N CYS A 818 -33.55 -17.66 17.08
CA CYS A 818 -33.80 -18.88 17.84
C CYS A 818 -33.80 -20.18 17.00
N GLY A 819 -33.84 -20.08 15.67
CA GLY A 819 -33.92 -21.22 14.76
C GLY A 819 -32.61 -22.00 14.56
N LYS A 820 -31.45 -21.43 14.94
CA LYS A 820 -30.14 -22.04 14.68
C LYS A 820 -29.51 -22.54 15.99
N GLY A 821 -29.45 -23.87 16.16
CA GLY A 821 -28.79 -24.52 17.30
C GLY A 821 -27.25 -24.45 17.29
N GLN A 822 -26.64 -23.33 16.87
CA GLN A 822 -25.20 -23.12 16.96
C GLN A 822 -24.84 -22.36 18.26
N PRO A 823 -24.02 -22.94 19.15
CA PRO A 823 -23.40 -22.19 20.23
C PRO A 823 -22.10 -21.55 19.72
N GLY A 824 -22.07 -20.22 19.65
CA GLY A 824 -20.86 -19.46 19.33
C GLY A 824 -21.17 -18.00 18.99
N GLU A 825 -20.86 -17.13 19.95
CA GLU A 825 -20.64 -15.67 19.83
C GLU A 825 -21.86 -14.77 19.51
N GLU A 826 -22.35 -14.11 20.58
CA GLU A 826 -23.02 -12.79 20.67
C GLU A 826 -24.04 -12.32 19.62
N SER A 827 -24.62 -13.21 18.80
CA SER A 827 -25.48 -12.77 17.69
C SER A 827 -26.80 -12.10 18.10
N TYR A 828 -27.40 -12.45 19.26
CA TYR A 828 -28.66 -11.86 19.74
C TYR A 828 -28.85 -11.93 21.27
N GLN A 829 -29.71 -11.06 21.81
CA GLN A 829 -30.12 -11.03 23.22
C GLN A 829 -31.65 -11.10 23.33
N LEU A 830 -32.14 -12.05 24.14
CA LEU A 830 -33.57 -12.17 24.49
C LEU A 830 -33.84 -11.65 25.90
N CYS A 831 -35.02 -11.09 26.09
CA CYS A 831 -35.50 -10.69 27.41
C CYS A 831 -37.03 -10.68 27.45
N HIS A 832 -37.62 -10.74 28.65
CA HIS A 832 -39.05 -11.12 28.81
C HIS A 832 -39.88 -10.11 29.61
N SER A 833 -39.42 -8.86 29.74
CA SER A 833 -40.18 -7.79 30.42
C SER A 833 -40.41 -6.59 29.49
N PRO A 834 -41.45 -5.76 29.73
CA PRO A 834 -41.72 -4.62 28.84
C PRO A 834 -40.51 -3.70 28.68
N GLY A 835 -40.15 -3.38 27.43
CA GLY A 835 -39.03 -2.50 27.08
C GLY A 835 -37.65 -3.02 27.44
N CYS A 836 -37.50 -4.31 27.79
CA CYS A 836 -36.23 -4.84 28.29
C CYS A 836 -35.09 -4.84 27.27
N ASN A 837 -35.41 -4.75 25.98
CA ASN A 837 -34.44 -4.67 24.89
C ASN A 837 -33.96 -3.22 24.63
N ASP A 838 -34.35 -2.26 25.48
CA ASP A 838 -33.78 -0.90 25.50
C ASP A 838 -32.43 -0.86 26.24
N VAL A 839 -31.49 -1.67 25.75
CA VAL A 839 -30.14 -1.75 26.28
C VAL A 839 -29.14 -1.44 25.18
N LEU A 840 -27.92 -1.07 25.54
CA LEU A 840 -26.81 -1.00 24.60
C LEU A 840 -26.63 -2.39 23.94
N PHE A 841 -26.56 -2.45 22.62
CA PHE A 841 -26.37 -3.70 21.89
C PHE A 841 -25.35 -3.54 20.75
N PRO A 842 -24.32 -4.42 20.66
CA PRO A 842 -23.95 -5.46 21.63
C PRO A 842 -23.65 -4.90 23.03
N VAL A 843 -23.77 -5.73 24.07
CA VAL A 843 -23.74 -5.30 25.48
C VAL A 843 -22.41 -4.66 25.91
N ASP A 844 -21.31 -4.97 25.20
CA ASP A 844 -19.96 -4.49 25.45
C ASP A 844 -19.40 -3.63 24.30
N ARG A 845 -20.29 -2.97 23.53
CA ARG A 845 -19.89 -2.13 22.39
C ARG A 845 -18.98 -0.98 22.84
N LEU A 846 -17.80 -0.90 22.22
CA LEU A 846 -16.79 0.13 22.47
C LEU A 846 -17.35 1.54 22.22
N LYS A 847 -17.09 2.45 23.15
CA LYS A 847 -17.33 3.88 22.97
C LYS A 847 -16.01 4.62 22.75
N CYS A 848 -15.98 5.53 21.79
CA CYS A 848 -14.82 6.35 21.46
C CYS A 848 -15.13 7.83 21.66
N TYR A 849 -14.14 8.62 22.06
CA TYR A 849 -14.20 10.06 21.91
C TYR A 849 -14.18 10.41 20.42
N GLN A 850 -15.20 11.13 19.95
CA GLN A 850 -15.39 11.50 18.54
C GLN A 850 -15.45 13.03 18.43
N CYS A 851 -14.52 13.64 17.69
CA CYS A 851 -14.40 15.10 17.58
C CYS A 851 -13.51 15.50 16.39
N GLU A 852 -13.71 16.72 15.91
CA GLU A 852 -12.87 17.39 14.91
C GLU A 852 -12.53 18.81 15.35
N ASP A 853 -11.32 19.25 15.00
CA ASP A 853 -10.72 20.53 15.30
C ASP A 853 -10.85 20.96 16.78
N ALA A 854 -11.38 22.16 17.02
CA ALA A 854 -11.52 22.76 18.33
C ALA A 854 -12.44 21.95 19.27
N ALA A 855 -13.31 21.09 18.72
CA ALA A 855 -14.19 20.23 19.53
C ALA A 855 -13.40 19.17 20.32
N CYS A 856 -12.20 18.77 19.84
CA CYS A 856 -11.34 17.83 20.56
C CYS A 856 -10.72 18.40 21.84
N SER A 857 -10.86 19.71 22.07
CA SER A 857 -10.44 20.38 23.29
C SER A 857 -11.59 20.68 24.25
N ASP A 858 -12.82 20.22 23.94
CA ASP A 858 -13.98 20.44 24.82
C ASP A 858 -13.88 19.55 26.08
N PRO A 859 -13.77 20.13 27.28
CA PRO A 859 -13.74 19.37 28.53
C PRO A 859 -15.08 18.65 28.84
N CYS A 860 -16.14 18.92 28.08
CA CYS A 860 -17.43 18.25 28.19
C CYS A 860 -17.59 17.07 27.22
N LEU A 861 -16.55 16.72 26.45
CA LEU A 861 -16.63 15.59 25.52
C LEU A 861 -16.82 14.28 26.29
N GLU A 862 -17.82 13.48 25.89
CA GLU A 862 -18.08 12.14 26.42
C GLU A 862 -17.93 11.11 25.29
N PRO A 863 -17.46 9.88 25.57
CA PRO A 863 -17.27 8.87 24.53
C PRO A 863 -18.61 8.28 24.09
N THR A 864 -18.80 8.14 22.78
CA THR A 864 -20.02 7.62 22.15
C THR A 864 -19.73 6.36 21.36
N ILE A 865 -20.76 5.53 21.16
CA ILE A 865 -20.68 4.30 20.36
C ILE A 865 -20.32 4.60 18.90
N CYS A 866 -19.64 3.68 18.23
CA CYS A 866 -19.18 3.83 16.85
C CYS A 866 -20.25 3.43 15.84
N GLU A 867 -20.88 4.37 15.13
CA GLU A 867 -21.94 4.06 14.16
C GLU A 867 -21.52 4.38 12.71
N PRO A 868 -21.68 3.47 11.73
CA PRO A 868 -22.39 2.19 11.81
C PRO A 868 -21.63 1.11 12.59
N TYR A 869 -22.35 0.11 13.10
CA TYR A 869 -21.74 -1.01 13.83
C TYR A 869 -20.77 -1.78 12.93
N SER A 870 -19.55 -1.98 13.42
CA SER A 870 -18.54 -2.82 12.79
C SER A 870 -18.06 -3.88 13.77
N GLU A 871 -17.82 -5.10 13.29
CA GLU A 871 -17.21 -6.14 14.13
C GLU A 871 -15.79 -5.69 14.55
N GLY A 872 -15.55 -5.65 15.85
CA GLY A 872 -14.26 -5.22 16.41
C GLY A 872 -14.01 -3.72 16.31
N ASP A 873 -15.01 -2.89 16.64
CA ASP A 873 -14.88 -1.43 16.80
C ASP A 873 -13.54 -1.05 17.48
N LYS A 874 -12.82 -0.09 16.89
CA LYS A 874 -11.57 0.47 17.45
C LYS A 874 -11.67 1.99 17.49
N CYS A 875 -11.03 2.60 18.47
CA CYS A 875 -10.88 4.04 18.54
C CYS A 875 -9.54 4.47 17.95
N TYR A 876 -9.48 5.66 17.37
CA TYR A 876 -8.23 6.31 16.98
C TYR A 876 -8.09 7.71 17.60
N SER A 877 -6.85 8.20 17.66
CA SER A 877 -6.50 9.60 17.93
C SER A 877 -5.30 10.00 17.09
N PHE A 878 -5.41 11.06 16.29
CA PHE A 878 -4.25 11.63 15.63
C PHE A 878 -3.31 12.30 16.63
N LEU A 879 -2.01 12.18 16.38
CA LEU A 879 -0.98 12.77 17.24
C LEU A 879 -1.02 14.30 17.30
N ASP A 880 -1.63 14.96 16.31
CA ASP A 880 -1.84 16.42 16.28
C ASP A 880 -3.04 16.88 17.13
N ARG A 881 -3.84 15.93 17.62
CA ARG A 881 -5.05 16.12 18.44
C ARG A 881 -6.17 16.92 17.77
N GLN A 882 -6.15 17.06 16.44
CA GLN A 882 -7.21 17.74 15.70
C GLN A 882 -8.38 16.82 15.40
N GLN A 883 -8.21 15.51 15.45
CA GLN A 883 -9.31 14.60 15.17
C GLN A 883 -9.16 13.29 15.97
N LYS A 884 -10.30 12.83 16.48
CA LYS A 884 -10.46 11.55 17.17
C LYS A 884 -11.75 10.93 16.70
N GLY A 885 -11.79 9.61 16.59
CA GLY A 885 -13.01 8.94 16.19
C GLY A 885 -12.93 7.43 16.25
N CYS A 886 -13.87 6.79 15.59
CA CYS A 886 -13.88 5.36 15.40
C CYS A 886 -13.13 4.99 14.13
N LEU A 887 -12.24 4.00 14.20
CA LEU A 887 -11.35 3.64 13.10
C LEU A 887 -12.12 3.20 11.84
N GLY A 888 -13.25 2.51 12.01
CA GLY A 888 -14.09 2.05 10.90
C GLY A 888 -14.82 3.17 10.14
N GLN A 889 -14.85 4.39 10.69
CA GLN A 889 -15.42 5.57 10.02
C GLN A 889 -14.35 6.38 9.25
N LEU A 890 -13.06 6.00 9.35
CA LEU A 890 -11.97 6.72 8.71
C LEU A 890 -11.80 6.18 7.28
N GLU A 891 -12.14 6.98 6.27
CA GLU A 891 -12.20 6.58 4.86
C GLU A 891 -10.92 5.90 4.34
N ASN A 892 -9.74 6.25 4.89
CA ASN A 892 -8.44 5.64 4.57
C ASN A 892 -7.61 5.27 5.81
N ALA A 893 -8.20 4.49 6.72
CA ALA A 893 -7.57 4.08 7.98
C ALA A 893 -6.15 3.49 7.82
N THR A 894 -5.87 2.73 6.76
CA THR A 894 -4.57 2.10 6.51
C THR A 894 -3.47 3.08 6.11
N GLU A 895 -3.78 4.21 5.44
CA GLU A 895 -2.76 5.21 5.04
C GLU A 895 -2.60 6.31 6.10
N GLU A 896 -3.70 6.69 6.75
CA GLU A 896 -3.69 7.79 7.72
C GLU A 896 -3.13 7.39 9.09
N CYS A 897 -3.30 6.12 9.49
CA CYS A 897 -2.76 5.58 10.73
C CYS A 897 -1.49 4.72 10.57
N THR A 898 -0.96 4.53 9.37
CA THR A 898 0.41 4.02 9.19
C THR A 898 1.45 5.14 9.35
N GLU A 899 2.69 4.75 9.65
CA GLU A 899 3.81 5.66 9.97
C GLU A 899 3.68 6.43 11.31
N GLY A 900 2.83 5.94 12.23
CA GLY A 900 2.77 6.46 13.59
C GLY A 900 2.13 7.84 13.71
N ARG A 901 1.31 8.28 12.74
CA ARG A 901 0.57 9.55 12.79
C ARG A 901 -0.66 9.53 13.72
N CYS A 902 -1.10 8.34 14.12
CA CYS A 902 -2.24 8.16 15.01
C CYS A 902 -1.96 7.02 16.03
N SER A 903 -2.66 7.05 17.16
CA SER A 903 -2.75 5.94 18.11
C SER A 903 -4.10 5.23 17.96
N VAL A 904 -4.08 3.90 17.99
CA VAL A 904 -5.27 3.04 17.88
C VAL A 904 -5.41 2.21 19.14
N CYS A 905 -6.62 2.06 19.66
CA CYS A 905 -6.91 1.26 20.85
C CYS A 905 -8.31 0.64 20.79
N ASP A 906 -8.48 -0.46 21.53
CA ASP A 906 -9.73 -1.23 21.65
C ASP A 906 -9.93 -1.78 23.08
N VAL A 907 -9.18 -1.26 24.05
CA VAL A 907 -9.07 -1.86 25.39
C VAL A 907 -10.18 -1.46 26.37
N SER A 908 -10.82 -0.30 26.18
CA SER A 908 -11.88 0.20 27.05
C SER A 908 -12.62 1.38 26.42
N ASP A 909 -13.84 1.67 26.90
CA ASP A 909 -14.55 2.92 26.58
C ASP A 909 -13.63 4.13 26.79
N GLY A 910 -13.56 5.00 25.78
CA GLY A 910 -12.74 6.20 25.80
C GLY A 910 -11.24 5.94 25.77
N CYS A 911 -10.76 4.76 25.36
CA CYS A 911 -9.33 4.44 25.35
C CYS A 911 -8.47 5.40 24.49
N ASN A 912 -9.10 6.15 23.57
CA ASN A 912 -8.45 7.18 22.77
C ASN A 912 -8.31 8.52 23.54
N GLU A 913 -8.40 8.47 24.86
CA GLU A 913 -7.95 9.50 25.79
C GLU A 913 -6.42 9.46 25.94
N GLU A 914 -5.70 10.25 25.13
CA GLU A 914 -4.25 10.42 25.29
C GLU A 914 -3.87 11.06 26.64
N PRO A 915 -2.66 10.78 27.18
CA PRO A 915 -2.16 11.50 28.34
C PRO A 915 -2.04 13.00 28.03
N ARG A 916 -2.60 13.80 28.94
CA ARG A 916 -2.53 15.26 28.96
C ARG A 916 -1.09 15.75 28.75
N ALA A 917 -0.89 16.81 27.96
CA ALA A 917 0.41 17.46 27.83
C ALA A 917 0.88 17.97 29.21
N LEU A 918 2.12 17.67 29.59
CA LEU A 918 2.66 17.99 30.92
C LEU A 918 3.60 19.20 30.88
N GLU A 919 3.53 20.03 31.91
CA GLU A 919 4.50 21.10 32.14
C GLU A 919 5.68 20.57 32.99
N CYS A 920 6.84 20.31 32.40
CA CYS A 920 8.00 19.68 33.05
C CYS A 920 9.07 20.69 33.48
N PHE A 921 9.84 20.39 34.53
CA PHE A 921 11.03 21.16 34.87
C PHE A 921 12.17 20.90 33.87
N VAL A 922 12.91 21.96 33.51
CA VAL A 922 14.04 21.90 32.57
C VAL A 922 15.25 22.63 33.15
N CYS A 923 16.32 21.88 33.49
CA CYS A 923 17.55 22.43 34.07
C CYS A 923 18.72 21.44 34.01
N SER A 924 19.93 21.92 34.32
CA SER A 924 21.13 21.08 34.53
C SER A 924 21.94 21.56 35.73
N SER A 925 22.34 20.66 36.63
CA SER A 925 23.14 21.00 37.81
C SER A 925 24.58 21.40 37.53
N LYS A 926 25.05 21.23 36.30
CA LYS A 926 26.34 21.73 35.84
C LYS A 926 26.41 23.25 35.85
N ASN A 927 25.32 23.89 35.45
CA ASN A 927 25.22 25.34 35.31
C ASN A 927 24.34 25.98 36.40
N ASP A 928 23.38 25.22 36.94
CA ASP A 928 22.45 25.67 37.96
C ASP A 928 22.42 24.69 39.16
N PRO A 929 23.17 24.97 40.24
CA PRO A 929 23.19 24.12 41.42
C PRO A 929 21.82 23.89 42.06
N SER A 930 20.81 24.73 41.79
CA SER A 930 19.45 24.52 42.31
C SER A 930 18.74 23.33 41.66
N CYS A 931 19.22 22.85 40.50
CA CYS A 931 18.61 21.74 39.76
C CYS A 931 18.63 20.40 40.53
N VAL A 932 19.54 20.25 41.52
CA VAL A 932 19.58 19.08 42.41
C VAL A 932 18.67 19.22 43.63
N ASP A 933 18.24 20.44 43.97
CA ASP A 933 17.50 20.73 45.19
C ASP A 933 15.99 20.64 44.95
N PRO A 934 15.29 19.66 45.56
CA PRO A 934 13.83 19.54 45.43
C PRO A 934 13.07 20.70 46.08
N THR A 935 13.74 21.56 46.86
CA THR A 935 13.15 22.72 47.53
C THR A 935 13.44 24.05 46.83
N ALA A 936 14.07 24.01 45.64
CA ALA A 936 14.30 25.20 44.84
C ALA A 936 12.98 25.88 44.47
N THR A 937 12.85 27.16 44.81
CA THR A 937 11.60 27.93 44.63
C THR A 937 11.36 28.40 43.19
N VAL A 938 12.37 28.34 42.32
CA VAL A 938 12.29 28.77 40.92
C VAL A 938 13.12 27.83 40.05
N MET A 939 12.43 27.00 39.25
CA MET A 939 13.03 26.16 38.21
C MET A 939 12.29 26.43 36.90
N SER A 940 13.03 26.51 35.78
CA SER A 940 12.44 26.73 34.47
C SER A 940 11.53 25.57 34.09
N LYS A 941 10.42 25.88 33.40
CA LYS A 941 9.41 24.91 32.97
C LYS A 941 9.19 24.95 31.47
N LYS A 942 8.85 23.81 30.88
CA LYS A 942 8.53 23.66 29.45
C LYS A 942 7.38 22.69 29.28
N MET A 943 6.48 22.96 28.33
CA MET A 943 5.39 22.06 27.98
C MET A 943 5.91 20.94 27.07
N CYS A 944 5.68 19.70 27.48
CA CYS A 944 6.10 18.50 26.75
C CYS A 944 4.85 17.84 26.16
N LEU A 945 4.74 17.89 24.83
CA LEU A 945 3.55 17.45 24.10
C LEU A 945 3.38 15.93 24.10
N VAL A 946 4.50 15.19 24.16
CA VAL A 946 4.54 13.73 24.08
C VAL A 946 5.65 13.18 25.00
N GLY A 947 5.47 11.98 25.56
CA GLY A 947 6.51 11.24 26.29
C GLY A 947 6.70 11.58 27.78
N GLY A 948 6.13 12.67 28.29
CA GLY A 948 6.21 13.05 29.71
C GLY A 948 7.51 13.74 30.12
N CYS A 949 7.80 13.79 31.43
CA CYS A 949 8.95 14.47 31.98
C CYS A 949 10.10 13.50 32.31
N ILE A 950 11.35 13.91 32.06
CA ILE A 950 12.56 13.13 32.39
C ILE A 950 13.42 13.80 33.47
N THR A 951 14.07 13.00 34.30
CA THR A 951 15.27 13.35 35.10
C THR A 951 16.36 12.32 34.86
N LEU A 952 17.58 12.73 34.51
CA LEU A 952 18.73 11.83 34.32
C LEU A 952 20.00 12.37 34.97
N ILE A 953 20.98 11.50 35.21
CA ILE A 953 22.35 11.84 35.59
C ILE A 953 23.23 11.70 34.36
N ASP A 954 23.87 12.79 33.95
CA ASP A 954 24.77 12.80 32.79
C ASP A 954 26.10 12.08 33.10
N ASP A 955 26.92 11.86 32.07
CA ASP A 955 28.20 11.15 32.18
C ASP A 955 29.19 11.83 33.15
N ASP A 956 29.03 13.14 33.38
CA ASP A 956 29.83 13.93 34.32
C ASP A 956 29.25 13.88 35.75
N GLY A 957 28.12 13.21 35.99
CA GLY A 957 27.47 13.08 37.29
C GLY A 957 26.51 14.22 37.65
N TYR A 958 26.17 15.13 36.73
CA TYR A 958 25.21 16.21 36.97
C TYR A 958 23.77 15.77 36.70
N THR A 959 22.81 16.35 37.43
CA THR A 959 21.37 16.12 37.21
C THR A 959 20.88 16.96 36.03
N VAL A 960 20.15 16.35 35.11
CA VAL A 960 19.47 16.99 33.98
C VAL A 960 17.98 16.68 34.06
N ARG A 961 17.13 17.69 33.81
CA ARG A 961 15.66 17.57 33.77
C ARG A 961 15.14 18.12 32.44
N GLY A 962 14.09 17.50 31.86
CA GLY A 962 13.55 17.91 30.55
C GLY A 962 12.28 17.18 30.11
N CYS A 963 11.93 17.31 28.83
CA CYS A 963 10.90 16.51 28.16
C CYS A 963 11.48 15.17 27.70
N ALA A 964 10.84 14.05 28.00
CA ALA A 964 11.43 12.73 27.78
C ALA A 964 11.71 12.43 26.29
N ASN A 965 10.84 12.89 25.40
CA ASN A 965 11.00 12.76 23.96
C ASN A 965 12.24 13.47 23.40
N GLU A 966 12.70 14.56 24.01
CA GLU A 966 13.92 15.29 23.59
C GLU A 966 15.21 14.52 23.89
N TYR A 967 15.12 13.47 24.70
CA TYR A 967 16.23 12.60 25.08
C TYR A 967 16.01 11.16 24.59
N ASP A 968 15.07 10.95 23.64
CA ASP A 968 14.67 9.64 23.13
C ASP A 968 14.41 8.60 24.24
N ALA A 969 13.83 9.08 25.35
CA ALA A 969 13.66 8.31 26.56
C ALA A 969 12.19 7.98 26.83
N SER A 970 11.93 6.70 27.04
CA SER A 970 10.67 6.15 27.54
C SER A 970 10.85 5.55 28.96
N PRO A 971 9.76 5.26 29.69
CA PRO A 971 9.83 4.52 30.96
C PRO A 971 10.63 3.21 30.85
N GLU A 972 10.54 2.51 29.72
CA GLU A 972 11.24 1.26 29.43
C GLU A 972 12.74 1.48 29.17
N SER A 973 13.11 2.59 28.53
CA SER A 973 14.50 2.96 28.24
C SER A 973 15.30 3.32 29.49
N CYS A 974 14.62 3.73 30.57
CA CYS A 974 15.22 4.16 31.84
C CYS A 974 15.18 3.06 32.92
N THR A 975 15.36 1.81 32.51
CA THR A 975 15.31 0.64 33.41
C THR A 975 16.65 0.38 34.12
N GLY A 976 16.69 0.63 35.44
CA GLY A 976 17.72 0.15 36.35
C GLY A 976 17.14 -0.82 37.38
N MET A 977 17.84 -1.92 37.70
CA MET A 977 17.34 -2.99 38.59
C MET A 977 17.14 -2.57 40.07
N ASP A 978 17.61 -1.38 40.47
CA ASP A 978 17.46 -0.84 41.82
C ASP A 978 17.22 0.68 41.77
N ALA A 979 16.12 1.16 42.38
CA ALA A 979 15.76 2.57 42.48
C ALA A 979 16.84 3.45 43.13
N ALA A 980 17.79 2.85 43.86
CA ALA A 980 18.93 3.54 44.48
C ALA A 980 20.15 3.73 43.54
N THR A 981 20.22 3.04 42.40
CA THR A 981 21.35 3.11 41.44
C THR A 981 20.93 3.57 40.04
N THR A 982 19.63 3.72 39.81
CA THR A 982 19.09 4.20 38.53
C THR A 982 19.51 5.65 38.26
N THR A 983 20.07 5.88 37.07
CA THR A 983 20.54 7.20 36.59
C THR A 983 19.56 7.89 35.63
N CYS A 984 18.40 7.32 35.32
CA CYS A 984 17.32 7.97 34.58
C CYS A 984 15.93 7.66 35.17
N ASN A 985 14.99 8.61 35.15
CA ASN A 985 13.60 8.41 35.51
C ASN A 985 12.66 9.23 34.60
N VAL A 986 11.66 8.58 34.01
CA VAL A 986 10.60 9.20 33.21
C VAL A 986 9.27 9.11 33.98
N CYS A 987 8.50 10.19 34.03
CA CYS A 987 7.18 10.22 34.64
C CYS A 987 6.15 10.89 33.72
N THR A 988 4.95 10.32 33.70
CA THR A 988 3.84 10.71 32.79
C THR A 988 2.59 11.16 33.56
N GLU A 989 2.67 11.25 34.88
CA GLU A 989 1.55 11.64 35.74
C GLU A 989 1.83 12.97 36.45
N GLY A 990 1.10 14.02 36.03
CA GLY A 990 1.08 15.32 36.68
C GLY A 990 2.14 16.32 36.22
N ASP A 991 1.78 17.60 36.26
CA ASP A 991 2.72 18.69 35.95
C ASP A 991 3.89 18.68 36.94
N ALA A 992 5.10 18.89 36.41
CA ALA A 992 6.34 18.97 37.17
C ALA A 992 6.66 17.71 38.01
N CYS A 993 6.20 16.54 37.55
CA CYS A 993 6.46 15.24 38.20
C CYS A 993 7.96 14.93 38.33
N ASN A 994 8.78 15.49 37.44
CA ASN A 994 10.24 15.38 37.47
C ASN A 994 10.90 16.36 38.47
N GLY A 995 10.26 16.68 39.60
CA GLY A 995 10.77 17.60 40.62
C GLY A 995 11.45 16.93 41.84
N ALA A 996 11.33 15.61 41.99
CA ALA A 996 11.88 14.90 43.14
C ALA A 996 13.42 14.88 43.17
N LEU A 997 14.00 14.69 44.37
CA LEU A 997 15.44 14.47 44.53
C LEU A 997 15.86 13.18 43.79
N PHE A 998 16.87 13.28 42.94
CA PHE A 998 17.28 12.16 42.09
C PHE A 998 18.81 12.04 41.95
N PRO A 999 19.40 10.85 42.18
CA PRO A 999 18.79 9.66 42.78
C PRO A 999 18.35 9.91 44.24
N ALA A 1000 17.42 9.10 44.75
CA ALA A 1000 16.81 9.33 46.06
C ALA A 1000 17.81 9.20 47.24
N ASN A 1001 18.88 8.43 47.06
CA ASN A 1001 19.93 8.15 48.05
C ASN A 1001 21.13 9.13 47.99
N ARG A 1002 20.97 10.31 47.38
CA ARG A 1002 22.05 11.32 47.36
C ARG A 1002 22.50 11.71 48.76
N LEU A 1003 23.81 11.58 48.98
CA LEU A 1003 24.47 12.03 50.20
C LEU A 1003 24.29 13.55 50.36
N ARG A 1004 24.05 13.99 51.59
CA ARG A 1004 23.97 15.40 51.96
C ARG A 1004 25.03 15.70 53.00
N CYS A 1005 25.82 16.73 52.77
CA CYS A 1005 26.93 17.10 53.65
C CYS A 1005 26.77 18.54 54.13
N TYR A 1006 27.39 18.87 55.26
CA TYR A 1006 27.68 20.27 55.55
C TYR A 1006 28.71 20.77 54.54
N GLN A 1007 28.40 21.87 53.85
CA GLN A 1007 29.25 22.44 52.81
C GLN A 1007 29.56 23.90 53.15
N CYS A 1008 30.76 24.15 53.66
CA CYS A 1008 31.16 25.49 54.08
C CYS A 1008 32.70 25.59 54.22
N SER A 1009 33.23 26.82 54.38
CA SER A 1009 34.64 27.03 54.76
C SER A 1009 34.83 28.18 55.74
N GLY A 1010 35.87 28.11 56.58
CA GLY A 1010 36.27 29.19 57.49
C GLY A 1010 35.61 29.13 58.86
N ALA A 1011 35.61 30.26 59.57
CA ALA A 1011 35.09 30.37 60.93
C ALA A 1011 33.58 30.06 61.05
N SER A 1012 32.82 30.19 59.94
CA SER A 1012 31.40 29.83 59.90
C SER A 1012 31.16 28.32 59.98
N CYS A 1013 32.18 27.48 59.82
CA CYS A 1013 32.06 26.02 59.88
C CYS A 1013 32.41 25.39 61.22
N LEU A 1014 32.75 26.22 62.21
CA LEU A 1014 33.16 25.76 63.54
C LEU A 1014 32.01 25.07 64.27
N ASP A 1015 30.80 25.59 64.09
CA ASP A 1015 29.56 25.02 64.60
C ASP A 1015 28.55 24.93 63.46
N VAL A 1016 28.23 23.70 63.07
CA VAL A 1016 27.27 23.38 62.01
C VAL A 1016 25.90 22.99 62.55
N SER A 1017 25.70 23.01 63.88
CA SER A 1017 24.45 22.58 64.52
C SER A 1017 23.20 23.37 64.07
N LEU A 1018 23.40 24.60 63.60
CA LEU A 1018 22.34 25.47 63.07
C LEU A 1018 22.32 25.54 61.53
N GLN A 1019 23.25 24.85 60.85
CA GLN A 1019 23.29 24.79 59.40
C GLN A 1019 22.42 23.65 58.87
N GLN A 1020 21.95 23.79 57.63
CA GLN A 1020 21.31 22.71 56.91
C GLN A 1020 22.34 22.00 56.02
N VAL A 1021 22.23 20.68 55.94
CA VAL A 1021 23.04 19.88 55.02
C VAL A 1021 22.56 20.10 53.58
N ALA A 1022 23.50 20.32 52.67
CA ALA A 1022 23.22 20.53 51.25
C ALA A 1022 23.47 19.24 50.46
N VAL A 1023 22.66 19.00 49.43
CA VAL A 1023 22.80 17.88 48.50
C VAL A 1023 24.10 18.05 47.71
N CYS A 1024 24.87 16.97 47.51
CA CYS A 1024 26.04 17.03 46.64
C CYS A 1024 25.63 17.30 45.18
N GLN A 1025 26.27 18.29 44.55
CA GLN A 1025 25.93 18.81 43.22
C GLN A 1025 26.13 17.75 42.13
N ARG A 1026 27.25 17.01 42.21
CA ARG A 1026 27.56 15.82 41.40
C ARG A 1026 27.18 14.56 42.15
N TYR A 1027 26.58 13.63 41.44
CA TYR A 1027 26.31 12.29 41.94
C TYR A 1027 27.54 11.41 41.81
N ASN A 1028 27.91 10.76 42.90
CA ASN A 1028 28.82 9.63 42.91
C ASN A 1028 28.28 8.59 43.90
N ALA A 1029 28.12 7.35 43.46
CA ALA A 1029 27.56 6.29 44.32
C ALA A 1029 28.43 6.00 45.56
N ASN A 1030 29.74 6.29 45.49
CA ASN A 1030 30.70 6.12 46.58
C ASN A 1030 31.14 7.47 47.18
N ASP A 1031 30.29 8.50 47.10
CA ASP A 1031 30.63 9.81 47.65
C ASP A 1031 30.80 9.77 49.18
N ALA A 1032 31.59 10.71 49.69
CA ALA A 1032 31.84 10.88 51.11
C ALA A 1032 31.81 12.35 51.50
N CYS A 1033 31.28 12.63 52.69
CA CYS A 1033 31.44 13.95 53.28
C CYS A 1033 32.85 14.05 53.86
N TYR A 1034 33.53 15.17 53.64
CA TYR A 1034 34.85 15.43 54.21
C TYR A 1034 34.83 16.56 55.24
N MET A 1035 35.82 16.51 56.12
CA MET A 1035 36.18 17.55 57.08
C MET A 1035 37.69 17.75 57.06
N TYR A 1036 38.10 19.00 57.03
CA TYR A 1036 39.51 19.35 57.07
C TYR A 1036 39.72 20.59 57.92
N ALA A 1037 40.31 20.42 59.10
CA ALA A 1037 40.67 21.51 59.99
C ALA A 1037 42.14 21.89 59.78
N THR A 1038 42.39 23.15 59.47
CA THR A 1038 43.75 23.72 59.36
C THR A 1038 44.19 24.36 60.67
N SER A 1039 43.25 24.80 61.49
CA SER A 1039 43.48 25.36 62.82
C SER A 1039 42.23 25.22 63.70
N PRO A 1040 42.31 25.49 65.01
CA PRO A 1040 41.14 25.52 65.90
C PRO A 1040 39.99 26.45 65.46
N THR A 1041 40.27 27.42 64.59
CA THR A 1041 39.31 28.44 64.13
C THR A 1041 39.01 28.37 62.64
N ASP A 1042 39.59 27.42 61.91
CA ASP A 1042 39.44 27.30 60.46
C ASP A 1042 39.27 25.83 60.05
N ILE A 1043 38.08 25.52 59.54
CA ILE A 1043 37.66 24.20 59.11
C ILE A 1043 36.86 24.28 57.82
N ARG A 1044 37.05 23.30 56.94
CA ARG A 1044 36.34 23.16 55.68
C ARG A 1044 35.57 21.85 55.67
N ARG A 1045 34.33 21.89 55.18
CA ARG A 1045 33.42 20.75 55.09
C ARG A 1045 32.81 20.73 53.68
N GLY A 1046 32.61 19.54 53.11
CA GLY A 1046 31.95 19.42 51.80
C GLY A 1046 31.77 17.97 51.34
N CYS A 1047 31.28 17.79 50.12
CA CYS A 1047 31.26 16.50 49.42
C CYS A 1047 32.55 16.29 48.64
N LEU A 1048 33.03 15.05 48.56
CA LEU A 1048 34.27 14.73 47.84
C LEU A 1048 34.06 14.80 46.32
N SER A 1049 32.87 14.46 45.82
CA SER A 1049 32.46 14.53 44.41
C SER A 1049 32.44 15.95 43.82
N ASP A 1050 32.13 16.95 44.66
CA ASP A 1050 31.89 18.34 44.26
C ASP A 1050 33.14 19.21 44.26
N THR A 1051 34.25 18.70 44.79
CA THR A 1051 35.42 19.52 45.06
C THR A 1051 36.58 19.26 44.12
N THR A 1052 37.30 20.33 43.76
CA THR A 1052 38.64 20.25 43.19
C THR A 1052 39.72 20.10 44.27
N PHE A 1053 39.36 20.15 45.55
CA PHE A 1053 40.27 19.99 46.68
C PHE A 1053 40.63 18.52 46.90
N GLN A 1054 41.91 18.21 46.85
CA GLN A 1054 42.42 16.85 47.09
C GLN A 1054 42.57 16.62 48.61
N CYS A 1055 41.68 15.81 49.18
CA CYS A 1055 41.67 15.43 50.59
C CYS A 1055 42.99 14.69 50.94
N SER A 1056 43.84 15.30 51.79
CA SER A 1056 45.11 14.73 52.27
C SER A 1056 44.90 13.71 53.40
N GLU A 1057 45.94 12.98 53.87
CA GLU A 1057 45.79 12.01 55.00
C GLU A 1057 45.26 12.63 56.31
N GLU A 1058 45.30 13.95 56.38
CA GLU A 1058 44.88 14.80 57.49
C GLU A 1058 43.39 15.17 57.45
N CYS A 1059 42.69 14.75 56.41
CA CYS A 1059 41.28 14.97 56.14
C CYS A 1059 40.47 13.78 56.65
N VAL A 1060 39.37 14.04 57.36
CA VAL A 1060 38.48 12.99 57.87
C VAL A 1060 37.28 12.89 56.97
N THR A 1061 37.03 11.68 56.45
CA THR A 1061 35.88 11.39 55.60
C THR A 1061 34.87 10.51 56.32
N CYS A 1062 33.59 10.70 56.03
CA CYS A 1062 32.53 9.86 56.56
C CYS A 1062 31.45 9.61 55.49
N THR A 1063 30.83 8.44 55.59
CA THR A 1063 29.72 7.99 54.72
C THR A 1063 28.54 7.47 55.54
N SER A 1064 28.60 7.60 56.87
CA SER A 1064 27.69 6.92 57.80
C SER A 1064 26.27 7.48 57.82
N ALA A 1065 26.09 8.76 57.49
CA ALA A 1065 24.79 9.43 57.44
C ALA A 1065 24.89 10.78 56.72
N ASN A 1066 23.73 11.35 56.35
CA ASN A 1066 23.65 12.75 55.97
C ASN A 1066 24.17 13.64 57.10
N GLY A 1067 25.04 14.59 56.77
CA GLY A 1067 25.64 15.51 57.74
C GLY A 1067 26.62 14.86 58.71
N CYS A 1068 27.12 13.64 58.43
CA CYS A 1068 28.10 12.97 59.29
C CYS A 1068 29.41 13.75 59.47
N ASN A 1069 29.62 14.78 58.65
CA ASN A 1069 30.77 15.65 58.73
C ASN A 1069 30.53 16.80 59.70
N ASP A 1070 30.10 16.51 60.94
CA ASP A 1070 29.76 17.49 61.97
C ASP A 1070 30.77 17.57 63.14
N ASP A 1071 31.79 16.71 63.15
CA ASP A 1071 32.80 16.69 64.22
C ASP A 1071 33.45 18.08 64.43
N PRO A 1072 33.66 18.52 65.68
CA PRO A 1072 34.31 19.79 65.96
C PRO A 1072 35.79 19.77 65.52
N PRO A 1073 36.39 20.94 65.23
CA PRO A 1073 37.79 21.02 64.78
C PRO A 1073 38.79 20.52 65.84
N ILE A 1074 38.39 20.46 67.11
CA ILE A 1074 39.18 19.93 68.22
C ILE A 1074 38.46 18.71 68.80
N VAL A 1075 39.10 17.55 68.75
CA VAL A 1075 38.52 16.29 69.22
C VAL A 1075 39.25 15.72 70.44
N PRO A 1076 38.55 14.98 71.33
CA PRO A 1076 39.17 14.29 72.44
C PRO A 1076 40.26 13.34 71.98
N ASN A 1077 41.42 13.42 72.61
CA ASN A 1077 42.53 12.53 72.31
C ASN A 1077 42.38 11.25 73.14
N ALA A 1078 42.20 10.11 72.45
CA ALA A 1078 42.04 8.81 73.10
C ALA A 1078 43.36 8.26 73.68
N LEU A 1079 44.50 8.84 73.31
CA LEU A 1079 45.81 8.44 73.81
C LEU A 1079 45.94 8.80 75.30
N THR A 1080 46.45 7.85 76.07
CA THR A 1080 46.83 8.08 77.47
C THR A 1080 48.33 7.84 77.62
N CYS A 1081 49.03 8.81 78.19
CA CYS A 1081 50.47 8.72 78.44
C CYS A 1081 50.76 8.80 79.94
N HIS A 1082 51.91 8.29 80.37
CA HIS A 1082 52.36 8.55 81.73
C HIS A 1082 52.80 10.01 81.86
N HIS A 1083 52.25 10.73 82.83
CA HIS A 1083 52.59 12.13 83.08
C HIS A 1083 53.32 12.25 84.40
N CYS A 1084 54.59 12.65 84.33
CA CYS A 1084 55.39 12.87 85.53
C CYS A 1084 56.63 13.73 85.22
N ASP A 1085 57.16 14.42 86.23
CA ASP A 1085 58.38 15.22 86.15
C ASP A 1085 59.22 15.04 87.42
N GLY A 1086 60.49 14.59 87.27
CA GLY A 1086 61.45 14.52 88.36
C GLY A 1086 62.31 13.25 88.35
N ALA A 1087 63.10 13.04 89.40
CA ALA A 1087 63.95 11.85 89.52
C ALA A 1087 63.13 10.56 89.69
N ASP A 1088 61.95 10.64 90.33
CA ASP A 1088 61.08 9.48 90.58
C ASP A 1088 60.44 8.92 89.29
N CYS A 1089 60.40 9.72 88.20
CA CYS A 1089 59.97 9.28 86.86
C CYS A 1089 60.93 8.31 86.17
N ALA A 1090 62.16 8.19 86.66
CA ALA A 1090 63.15 7.28 86.10
C ALA A 1090 62.85 5.82 86.46
N MET A 1091 62.00 5.57 87.46
CA MET A 1091 61.55 4.22 87.80
C MET A 1091 60.48 3.72 86.82
N GLN A 1092 60.34 2.39 86.71
CA GLN A 1092 59.35 1.77 85.84
C GLN A 1092 57.94 2.20 86.25
N GLN A 1093 57.23 2.85 85.32
CA GLN A 1093 55.86 3.27 85.55
C GLN A 1093 54.92 2.07 85.33
N THR A 1094 54.20 1.67 86.36
CA THR A 1094 53.24 0.56 86.32
C THR A 1094 51.83 1.10 86.58
N GLY A 1095 50.95 1.07 85.58
CA GLY A 1095 49.56 1.57 85.66
C GLY A 1095 49.03 2.07 84.31
N LYS A 1096 47.78 2.53 84.25
CA LYS A 1096 47.26 3.26 83.07
C LYS A 1096 47.75 4.71 83.10
N GLY A 1097 48.15 5.26 81.95
CA GLY A 1097 48.48 6.68 81.79
C GLY A 1097 47.26 7.59 81.99
N SER A 1098 47.49 8.90 82.08
CA SER A 1098 46.43 9.92 82.01
C SER A 1098 46.21 10.39 80.58
N ALA A 1099 45.00 10.85 80.27
CA ALA A 1099 44.60 11.29 78.94
C ALA A 1099 45.42 12.49 78.45
N CYS A 1100 45.79 12.46 77.18
CA CYS A 1100 46.48 13.55 76.50
C CYS A 1100 45.54 14.73 76.20
N PRO A 1101 46.08 15.94 76.00
CA PRO A 1101 45.32 17.07 75.47
C PRO A 1101 44.62 16.74 74.16
N ASN A 1102 43.48 17.38 73.94
CA ASN A 1102 42.72 17.30 72.70
C ASN A 1102 43.55 17.75 71.50
N VAL A 1103 43.34 17.12 70.35
CA VAL A 1103 44.07 17.39 69.10
C VAL A 1103 43.15 17.93 68.02
N LEU A 1104 43.76 18.51 66.98
CA LEU A 1104 43.03 18.94 65.79
C LEU A 1104 42.46 17.73 65.06
N LEU A 1105 41.23 17.85 64.54
CA LEU A 1105 40.53 16.79 63.82
C LEU A 1105 41.41 16.22 62.68
N GLY A 1106 41.51 14.89 62.60
CA GLY A 1106 42.37 14.20 61.64
C GLY A 1106 43.87 14.20 61.98
N ARG A 1107 44.27 14.63 63.19
CA ARG A 1107 45.66 14.50 63.69
C ARG A 1107 45.76 13.46 64.79
N THR A 1108 46.91 12.80 64.89
CA THR A 1108 47.27 11.88 65.98
C THR A 1108 48.29 12.52 66.91
N ASP A 1109 48.32 12.06 68.17
CA ASP A 1109 49.31 12.46 69.17
C ASP A 1109 50.21 11.27 69.52
N ALA A 1110 51.29 11.51 70.26
CA ALA A 1110 52.18 10.45 70.72
C ALA A 1110 52.68 10.72 72.15
N CYS A 1111 53.05 9.66 72.85
CA CYS A 1111 53.70 9.79 74.16
C CYS A 1111 55.17 10.13 73.99
N TYR A 1112 55.72 10.97 74.85
CA TYR A 1112 57.15 11.22 74.90
C TYR A 1112 57.76 10.84 76.25
N THR A 1113 59.05 10.54 76.23
CA THR A 1113 59.90 10.46 77.41
C THR A 1113 61.15 11.28 77.15
N PHE A 1114 61.34 12.31 77.98
CA PHE A 1114 62.50 13.17 77.95
C PHE A 1114 63.40 12.87 79.14
N ALA A 1115 64.62 12.41 78.89
CA ALA A 1115 65.53 11.97 79.94
C ALA A 1115 66.80 12.83 79.99
N GLU A 1116 67.02 13.50 81.12
CA GLU A 1116 68.25 14.24 81.43
C GLU A 1116 68.98 13.59 82.61
N LYS A 1117 70.26 13.94 82.81
CA LYS A 1117 71.21 13.23 83.69
C LYS A 1117 70.67 12.91 85.11
N TYR A 1118 69.76 13.72 85.64
CA TYR A 1118 69.17 13.50 86.97
C TYR A 1118 67.63 13.65 87.02
N THR A 1119 66.95 13.84 85.88
CA THR A 1119 65.49 14.09 85.82
C THR A 1119 64.88 13.43 84.59
N VAL A 1120 63.68 12.85 84.73
CA VAL A 1120 62.91 12.31 83.61
C VAL A 1120 61.56 13.00 83.57
N ARG A 1121 61.11 13.38 82.37
CA ARG A 1121 59.77 13.92 82.11
C ARG A 1121 59.05 13.06 81.10
N ARG A 1122 57.79 12.74 81.37
CA ARG A 1122 56.93 11.98 80.45
C ARG A 1122 55.61 12.73 80.30
N GLY A 1123 55.05 12.69 79.10
CA GLY A 1123 53.81 13.37 78.77
C GLY A 1123 53.40 13.10 77.33
N CYS A 1124 52.51 13.92 76.80
CA CYS A 1124 52.03 13.81 75.42
C CYS A 1124 52.65 14.91 74.55
N LEU A 1125 52.88 14.63 73.26
CA LEU A 1125 53.50 15.61 72.35
C LEU A 1125 52.62 16.85 72.11
N SER A 1126 51.30 16.73 72.28
CA SER A 1126 50.37 17.87 72.24
C SER A 1126 50.51 18.84 73.41
N GLU A 1127 51.27 18.52 74.46
CA GLU A 1127 51.47 19.41 75.60
C GLU A 1127 52.45 20.54 75.27
N GLN A 1128 52.19 21.75 75.78
CA GLN A 1128 53.09 22.90 75.59
C GLN A 1128 54.51 22.67 76.18
N THR A 1129 54.64 21.79 77.17
CA THR A 1129 55.90 21.44 77.83
C THR A 1129 56.59 20.22 77.22
N ALA A 1130 56.02 19.66 76.14
CA ALA A 1130 56.54 18.49 75.46
C ALA A 1130 57.96 18.69 74.98
N CYS A 1131 58.73 17.60 74.96
CA CYS A 1131 60.04 17.66 74.35
C CYS A 1131 59.92 17.76 72.82
N ASN A 1132 60.85 18.49 72.21
CA ASN A 1132 60.92 18.54 70.76
C ASN A 1132 61.33 17.15 70.22
N PRO A 1133 60.54 16.53 69.33
CA PRO A 1133 60.84 15.24 68.68
C PRO A 1133 62.25 15.09 68.13
N THR A 1134 62.85 16.21 67.71
CA THR A 1134 64.19 16.26 67.10
C THR A 1134 65.32 16.34 68.12
N ASN A 1135 65.01 16.49 69.41
CA ASN A 1135 66.00 16.50 70.48
C ASN A 1135 66.43 15.07 70.81
N GLU A 1136 67.74 14.81 70.87
CA GLU A 1136 68.30 13.47 71.13
C GLU A 1136 67.86 12.84 72.46
N ASN A 1137 67.52 13.67 73.44
CA ASN A 1137 67.03 13.22 74.75
C ASN A 1137 65.51 13.01 74.78
N CYS A 1138 64.81 13.29 73.67
CA CYS A 1138 63.36 13.14 73.51
C CYS A 1138 63.04 11.86 72.76
N HIS A 1139 62.45 10.89 73.44
CA HIS A 1139 62.07 9.61 72.87
C HIS A 1139 60.56 9.54 72.70
N ILE A 1140 60.10 9.36 71.46
CA ILE A 1140 58.68 9.29 71.14
C ILE A 1140 58.24 7.84 71.05
N CYS A 1141 57.10 7.56 71.67
CA CYS A 1141 56.35 6.34 71.57
C CYS A 1141 55.01 6.68 70.93
N THR A 1142 54.93 6.46 69.61
CA THR A 1142 53.68 6.57 68.84
C THR A 1142 52.82 5.35 69.06
#